data_AF-A0A4S1X7K4-F1
#
_entry.id   AF-A0A4S1X7K4-F1
#
_cell.length_a   1.000
_cell.length_b   1.000
_cell.length_c   1.000
_cell.angle_alpha   90.00
_cell.angle_beta   90.00
_cell.angle_gamma   90.00
#
_symmetry.space_group_name_H-M   'P 1'
#
loop_
_entity.id
_entity.type
_entity.pdbx_description
1 polymer ?
#
loop_
_entity_poly.entity_id
_entity_poly.type
_entity_poly.pdbx_seq_one_letter_code
_entity_poly.pdbx_strand_id
1 'polypeptide(L)'
;MNEGQGIALERVRRETNWRLLLLGLLALLGLGVLAAIIVLQQRTDQERDRAVARQQHTYEVVIRANQLSGAISAAEAALGRYVVSADRTLGQQYSSQWARAGEQLTRLQQLTRDSPRQQAQIAQLRRAFEARGRELAETALYSTYKRHQDAWGSYYRVRQSPARQNVEMLLTRVVDSERLLLRDRTRAAGDLIDNSSFASRILMLFGVMIVVGAVLMGWLAIAAEGQRAAADAEATAQRERAAELQLAVDAATADLRAEAHERAHAEAQLRQVQKMEAVGQLTGGIAHDFNNMLAVVLGGLELAKRHIHHGGPDAQMHIENAMEGANRAAALTRRLLAFSRSEPLLPEAVAGGALIAGMSDLLDRTLGDTIAVKTRDAGVGWTVWVDRHQLENALLNLAVNARDAMEGRGTLTIATGGSTLAADEVGECPAGDYVTISVTDTGCGMSSEVADRVFEPFFTTKPVGKGTGLGLSQIFGFVRQSGGEIAIDTAPGKGTTVTLYLPRHLGEPASAGADAPVPIAAAIEGQASSRSFDILVVEDDPRVLTATVGALQELGHRVTSCPDPLAAPATVASMSSLDLILSDVLMPGKTGPEMVAELGERLDGVAVLFVTGFAGEADADLFGGRAVLRKPFTMASLGRAVDEAIEFEARRAAQQAA
;
A
#
# COMPACT_ATOMS: atom_id res chain seq x y z
N MET A 1 7.68 -10.68 13.45
CA MET A 1 8.38 -11.04 12.19
C MET A 1 9.57 -12.02 12.38
N ASN A 2 9.96 -12.40 13.62
CA ASN A 2 11.12 -13.27 13.87
C ASN A 2 10.84 -14.78 13.89
N GLU A 3 9.62 -15.24 14.18
CA GLU A 3 9.33 -16.69 14.25
C GLU A 3 9.25 -17.38 12.87
N GLY A 4 8.83 -16.65 11.83
CA GLY A 4 8.72 -17.19 10.47
C GLY A 4 10.07 -17.49 9.80
N GLN A 5 11.12 -16.72 10.12
CA GLN A 5 12.46 -16.93 9.55
C GLN A 5 13.18 -18.14 10.16
N GLY A 6 12.96 -18.44 11.45
CA GLY A 6 13.55 -19.60 12.12
C GLY A 6 13.04 -20.93 11.54
N ILE A 7 11.73 -21.03 11.28
CA ILE A 7 11.10 -22.24 10.75
C ILE A 7 11.54 -22.52 9.30
N ALA A 8 11.77 -21.48 8.50
CA ALA A 8 12.25 -21.61 7.12
C ALA A 8 13.71 -22.12 7.07
N LEU A 9 14.59 -21.59 7.93
CA LEU A 9 15.99 -22.03 8.03
C LEU A 9 16.12 -23.47 8.54
N GLU A 10 15.30 -23.89 9.50
CA GLU A 10 15.28 -25.29 9.97
C GLU A 10 14.83 -26.27 8.87
N ARG A 11 13.82 -25.90 8.07
CA ARG A 11 13.33 -26.74 6.96
C ARG A 11 14.42 -26.95 5.89
N VAL A 12 15.11 -25.88 5.51
CA VAL A 12 16.21 -25.95 4.52
C VAL A 12 17.38 -26.79 5.05
N ARG A 13 17.74 -26.64 6.33
CA ARG A 13 18.79 -27.45 6.97
C ARG A 13 18.44 -28.94 7.06
N ARG A 14 17.16 -29.26 7.29
CA ARG A 14 16.65 -30.64 7.31
C ARG A 14 16.69 -31.27 5.92
N GLU A 15 16.39 -30.49 4.88
CA GLU A 15 16.46 -30.94 3.47
C GLU A 15 17.87 -31.25 3.01
N THR A 16 18.87 -30.44 3.36
CA THR A 16 20.26 -30.71 2.99
C THR A 16 20.83 -31.93 3.74
N ASN A 17 20.41 -32.13 5.00
CA ASN A 17 20.89 -33.24 5.82
C ASN A 17 20.42 -34.61 5.33
N TRP A 18 19.16 -34.77 4.87
CA TRP A 18 18.71 -36.10 4.42
C TRP A 18 19.41 -36.54 3.13
N ARG A 19 19.70 -35.62 2.20
CA ARG A 19 20.42 -35.94 0.95
C ARG A 19 21.85 -36.42 1.22
N LEU A 20 22.55 -35.75 2.13
CA LEU A 20 23.89 -36.16 2.58
C LEU A 20 23.86 -37.52 3.29
N LEU A 21 22.87 -37.75 4.15
CA LEU A 21 22.68 -39.05 4.82
C LEU A 21 22.40 -40.17 3.82
N LEU A 22 21.61 -39.91 2.78
CA LEU A 22 21.25 -40.90 1.77
C LEU A 22 22.43 -41.21 0.82
N LEU A 23 23.22 -40.21 0.46
CA LEU A 23 24.49 -40.42 -0.26
C LEU A 23 25.48 -41.23 0.58
N GLY A 24 25.59 -40.94 1.88
CA GLY A 24 26.38 -41.73 2.83
C GLY A 24 25.92 -43.18 2.92
N LEU A 25 24.59 -43.41 2.94
CA LEU A 25 24.01 -44.75 2.94
C LEU A 25 24.31 -45.52 1.64
N LEU A 26 24.19 -44.88 0.48
CA LEU A 26 24.51 -45.47 -0.82
C LEU A 26 25.99 -45.85 -0.92
N ALA A 27 26.89 -44.99 -0.44
CA ALA A 27 28.33 -45.28 -0.41
C ALA A 27 28.65 -46.50 0.48
N LEU A 28 27.99 -46.60 1.64
CA LEU A 28 28.17 -47.72 2.57
C LEU A 28 27.62 -49.03 2.00
N LEU A 29 26.48 -48.99 1.32
CA LEU A 29 25.93 -50.12 0.56
C LEU A 29 26.88 -50.58 -0.55
N GLY A 30 27.44 -49.63 -1.32
CA GLY A 30 28.43 -49.93 -2.36
C GLY A 30 29.69 -50.62 -1.81
N LEU A 31 30.20 -50.15 -0.66
CA LEU A 31 31.33 -50.77 0.03
C LEU A 31 31.02 -52.21 0.47
N GLY A 32 29.80 -52.44 0.99
CA GLY A 32 29.34 -53.77 1.39
C GLY A 32 29.25 -54.75 0.21
N VAL A 33 28.72 -54.29 -0.93
CA VAL A 33 28.67 -55.08 -2.17
C VAL A 33 30.08 -55.43 -2.66
N LEU A 34 31.01 -54.47 -2.66
CA LEU A 34 32.40 -54.71 -3.07
C LEU A 34 33.09 -55.75 -2.17
N ALA A 35 32.93 -55.63 -0.85
CA ALA A 35 33.47 -56.59 0.11
C ALA A 35 32.90 -58.00 -0.11
N ALA A 36 31.59 -58.11 -0.37
CA ALA A 36 30.95 -59.38 -0.65
C ALA A 36 31.44 -60.02 -1.97
N ILE A 37 31.68 -59.22 -3.01
CA ILE A 37 32.31 -59.70 -4.27
C ILE A 37 33.70 -60.27 -3.98
N ILE A 38 34.54 -59.55 -3.22
CA ILE A 38 35.90 -59.98 -2.90
C ILE A 38 35.89 -61.30 -2.14
N VAL A 39 35.03 -61.45 -1.13
CA VAL A 39 34.90 -62.68 -0.33
C VAL A 39 34.42 -63.85 -1.19
N LEU A 40 33.42 -63.64 -2.05
CA LEU A 40 32.89 -64.68 -2.93
C LEU A 40 33.94 -65.15 -3.95
N GLN A 41 34.71 -64.20 -4.51
CA GLN A 41 35.80 -64.50 -5.43
C GLN A 41 36.89 -65.33 -4.74
N GLN A 42 37.33 -64.90 -3.56
CA GLN A 42 38.36 -65.60 -2.79
C GLN A 42 37.94 -67.02 -2.40
N ARG A 43 36.67 -67.25 -2.06
CA ARG A 43 36.15 -68.60 -1.80
C ARG A 43 36.16 -69.47 -3.06
N THR A 44 35.73 -68.91 -4.19
CA THR A 44 35.69 -69.62 -5.47
C THR A 44 37.10 -70.04 -5.92
N ASP A 45 38.09 -69.17 -5.74
CA ASP A 45 39.49 -69.46 -6.08
C ASP A 45 40.05 -70.60 -5.21
N GLN A 46 39.79 -70.61 -3.90
CA GLN A 46 40.22 -71.69 -3.01
C GLN A 46 39.58 -73.04 -3.35
N GLU A 47 38.31 -73.06 -3.73
CA GLU A 47 37.64 -74.29 -4.15
C GLU A 47 38.18 -74.82 -5.48
N ARG A 48 38.48 -73.92 -6.42
CA ARG A 48 39.12 -74.25 -7.69
C ARG A 48 40.49 -74.89 -7.48
N ASP A 49 41.34 -74.30 -6.64
CA ASP A 49 42.68 -74.84 -6.36
C ASP A 49 42.63 -76.25 -5.75
N ARG A 50 41.69 -76.48 -4.82
CA ARG A 50 41.47 -77.81 -4.22
C ARG A 50 40.96 -78.83 -5.24
N ALA A 51 40.07 -78.42 -6.16
CA ALA A 51 39.58 -79.28 -7.22
C ALA A 51 40.70 -79.69 -8.19
N VAL A 52 41.55 -78.74 -8.59
CA VAL A 52 42.71 -78.98 -9.46
C VAL A 52 43.71 -79.92 -8.78
N ALA A 53 44.04 -79.71 -7.50
CA ALA A 53 44.95 -80.59 -6.76
C ALA A 53 44.45 -82.05 -6.70
N ARG A 54 43.15 -82.26 -6.50
CA ARG A 54 42.55 -83.62 -6.50
C ARG A 54 42.55 -84.26 -7.89
N GLN A 55 42.35 -83.47 -8.95
CA GLN A 55 42.46 -83.96 -10.33
C GLN A 55 43.90 -84.40 -10.63
N GLN A 56 44.90 -83.58 -10.29
CA GLN A 56 46.32 -83.90 -10.46
C GLN A 56 46.70 -85.20 -9.76
N HIS A 57 46.28 -85.37 -8.50
CA HIS A 57 46.51 -86.61 -7.74
C HIS A 57 45.92 -87.85 -8.44
N THR A 58 44.71 -87.75 -8.98
CA THR A 58 44.05 -88.85 -9.70
C THR A 58 44.82 -89.22 -10.97
N TYR A 59 45.31 -88.22 -11.72
CA TYR A 59 46.16 -88.45 -12.89
C TYR A 59 47.48 -89.15 -12.53
N GLU A 60 48.11 -88.77 -11.42
CA GLU A 60 49.34 -89.42 -10.96
C GLU A 60 49.13 -90.91 -10.67
N VAL A 61 48.05 -91.29 -9.99
CA VAL A 61 47.73 -92.70 -9.70
C VAL A 61 47.55 -93.50 -11.00
N VAL A 62 46.81 -92.96 -11.98
CA VAL A 62 46.60 -93.62 -13.29
C VAL A 62 47.92 -93.79 -14.04
N ILE A 63 48.77 -92.76 -14.07
CA ILE A 63 50.08 -92.83 -14.74
C ILE A 63 50.96 -93.91 -14.10
N ARG A 64 51.01 -93.99 -12.76
CA ARG A 64 51.81 -95.00 -12.05
C ARG A 64 51.29 -96.42 -12.25
N ALA A 65 49.96 -96.61 -12.26
CA ALA A 65 49.37 -97.92 -12.56
C ALA A 65 49.70 -98.38 -14.00
N ASN A 66 49.66 -97.48 -14.99
CA ASN A 66 50.07 -97.79 -16.36
C ASN A 66 51.57 -98.10 -16.48
N GLN A 67 52.43 -97.38 -15.76
CA GLN A 67 53.87 -97.66 -15.70
C GLN A 67 54.16 -99.03 -15.08
N LEU A 68 53.43 -99.41 -14.03
CA LEU A 68 53.47 -100.75 -13.44
C LEU A 68 53.09 -101.83 -14.47
N SER A 69 51.98 -101.61 -15.21
CA SER A 69 51.55 -102.51 -16.29
C SER A 69 52.64 -102.73 -17.34
N GLY A 70 53.25 -101.62 -17.78
CA GLY A 70 54.32 -101.63 -18.78
C GLY A 70 55.56 -102.37 -18.29
N ALA A 71 55.98 -102.14 -17.04
CA ALA A 71 57.14 -102.79 -16.44
C ALA A 71 56.93 -104.31 -16.28
N ILE A 72 55.74 -104.75 -15.86
CA ILE A 72 55.37 -106.17 -15.78
C ILE A 72 55.43 -106.81 -17.17
N SER A 73 54.80 -106.18 -18.16
CA SER A 73 54.77 -106.69 -19.54
C SER A 73 56.18 -106.79 -20.14
N ALA A 74 57.03 -105.80 -19.90
CA ALA A 74 58.42 -105.79 -20.35
C ALA A 74 59.25 -106.88 -19.65
N ALA A 75 59.05 -107.09 -18.35
CA ALA A 75 59.71 -108.16 -17.60
C ALA A 75 59.31 -109.54 -18.13
N GLU A 76 58.01 -109.80 -18.31
CA GLU A 76 57.51 -111.07 -18.85
C GLU A 76 58.02 -111.35 -20.28
N ALA A 77 58.10 -110.31 -21.12
CA ALA A 77 58.64 -110.42 -22.47
C ALA A 77 60.16 -110.71 -22.46
N ALA A 78 60.92 -110.07 -21.57
CA ALA A 78 62.35 -110.33 -21.39
C ALA A 78 62.59 -111.76 -20.90
N LEU A 79 61.79 -112.24 -19.95
CA LEU A 79 61.86 -113.63 -19.47
C LEU A 79 61.54 -114.63 -20.58
N GLY A 80 60.52 -114.34 -21.40
CA GLY A 80 60.18 -115.20 -22.54
C GLY A 80 61.32 -115.33 -23.54
N ARG A 81 61.95 -114.22 -23.91
CA ARG A 81 63.13 -114.27 -24.78
C ARG A 81 64.30 -114.98 -24.11
N TYR A 82 64.49 -114.78 -22.80
CA TYR A 82 65.55 -115.45 -22.03
C TYR A 82 65.39 -116.97 -22.03
N VAL A 83 64.18 -117.49 -21.81
CA VAL A 83 63.90 -118.94 -21.83
C VAL A 83 64.20 -119.54 -23.20
N VAL A 84 63.92 -118.80 -24.28
CA VAL A 84 64.16 -119.23 -25.67
C VAL A 84 65.63 -119.20 -26.03
N SER A 85 66.35 -118.13 -25.72
CA SER A 85 67.73 -117.90 -26.22
C SER A 85 68.84 -118.31 -25.25
N ALA A 86 68.53 -118.53 -23.98
CA ALA A 86 69.50 -118.73 -22.89
C ALA A 86 70.43 -117.53 -22.61
N ASP A 87 70.18 -116.37 -23.21
CA ASP A 87 71.06 -115.20 -23.09
C ASP A 87 70.98 -114.56 -21.69
N ARG A 88 72.08 -114.62 -20.94
CA ARG A 88 72.18 -114.07 -19.58
C ARG A 88 71.81 -112.59 -19.50
N THR A 89 72.02 -111.81 -20.55
CA THR A 89 71.68 -110.38 -20.57
C THR A 89 70.17 -110.16 -20.49
N LEU A 90 69.37 -111.03 -21.11
CA LEU A 90 67.90 -110.99 -21.03
C LEU A 90 67.39 -111.41 -19.65
N GLY A 91 68.09 -112.32 -18.97
CA GLY A 91 67.81 -112.67 -17.57
C GLY A 91 68.01 -111.49 -16.61
N GLN A 92 69.10 -110.72 -16.80
CA GLN A 92 69.32 -109.47 -16.07
C GLN A 92 68.26 -108.40 -16.41
N GLN A 93 67.86 -108.31 -17.69
CA GLN A 93 66.79 -107.41 -18.12
C GLN A 93 65.45 -107.76 -17.46
N TYR A 94 65.09 -109.04 -17.36
CA TYR A 94 63.91 -109.48 -16.60
C TYR A 94 63.98 -109.04 -15.13
N SER A 95 65.09 -109.37 -14.44
CA SER A 95 65.24 -109.04 -13.02
C SER A 95 65.15 -107.54 -12.75
N SER A 96 65.76 -106.71 -13.60
CA SER A 96 65.71 -105.26 -13.46
C SER A 96 64.32 -104.67 -13.75
N GLN A 97 63.62 -105.15 -14.78
CA GLN A 97 62.26 -104.71 -15.09
C GLN A 97 61.26 -105.14 -14.03
N TRP A 98 61.42 -106.35 -13.46
CA TRP A 98 60.59 -106.82 -12.36
C TRP A 98 60.83 -106.02 -11.07
N ALA A 99 62.09 -105.67 -10.77
CA ALA A 99 62.41 -104.78 -9.66
C ALA A 99 61.79 -103.39 -9.83
N ARG A 100 61.85 -102.81 -11.05
CA ARG A 100 61.17 -101.55 -11.40
C ARG A 100 59.66 -101.63 -11.22
N ALA A 101 59.03 -102.75 -11.60
CA ALA A 101 57.62 -102.98 -11.34
C ALA A 101 57.31 -102.98 -9.84
N GLY A 102 58.13 -103.64 -9.01
CA GLY A 102 58.02 -103.60 -7.55
C GLY A 102 58.14 -102.18 -6.97
N GLU A 103 59.03 -101.35 -7.52
CA GLU A 103 59.17 -99.94 -7.13
C GLU A 103 57.91 -99.14 -7.49
N GLN A 104 57.37 -99.30 -8.71
CA GLN A 104 56.13 -98.61 -9.11
C GLN A 104 54.95 -99.02 -8.24
N LEU A 105 54.85 -100.30 -7.88
CA LEU A 105 53.81 -100.77 -6.97
C LEU A 105 53.95 -100.16 -5.56
N THR A 106 55.19 -100.00 -5.07
CA THR A 106 55.44 -99.35 -3.78
C THR A 106 55.05 -97.87 -3.81
N ARG A 107 55.38 -97.15 -4.90
CA ARG A 107 54.97 -95.76 -5.11
C ARG A 107 53.45 -95.64 -5.23
N LEU A 108 52.80 -96.56 -5.94
CA LEU A 108 51.33 -96.60 -6.06
C LEU A 108 50.68 -96.83 -4.69
N GLN A 109 51.26 -97.69 -3.85
CA GLN A 109 50.83 -97.89 -2.47
C GLN A 109 51.00 -96.62 -1.61
N GLN A 110 52.05 -95.84 -1.82
CA GLN A 110 52.26 -94.57 -1.12
C GLN A 110 51.25 -93.51 -1.55
N LEU A 111 51.01 -93.36 -2.86
CA LEU A 111 50.06 -92.40 -3.42
C LEU A 111 48.62 -92.70 -3.00
N THR A 112 48.27 -93.96 -2.84
CA THR A 112 46.91 -94.39 -2.47
C THR A 112 46.69 -94.50 -0.95
N ARG A 113 47.62 -93.98 -0.12
CA ARG A 113 47.50 -94.07 1.35
C ARG A 113 46.26 -93.39 1.90
N ASP A 114 45.76 -92.36 1.22
CA ASP A 114 44.68 -91.53 1.74
C ASP A 114 43.29 -92.17 1.55
N SER A 115 43.20 -93.28 0.81
CA SER A 115 41.94 -93.95 0.52
C SER A 115 41.96 -95.42 0.99
N PRO A 116 41.21 -95.76 2.05
CA PRO A 116 41.13 -97.14 2.55
C PRO A 116 40.67 -98.15 1.48
N ARG A 117 39.80 -97.73 0.55
CA ARG A 117 39.32 -98.56 -0.57
C ARG A 117 40.43 -98.83 -1.59
N GLN A 118 41.21 -97.81 -1.96
CA GLN A 118 42.34 -97.99 -2.88
C GLN A 118 43.45 -98.81 -2.23
N GLN A 119 43.76 -98.57 -0.94
CA GLN A 119 44.74 -99.40 -0.22
C GLN A 119 44.37 -100.89 -0.26
N ALA A 120 43.10 -101.24 -0.08
CA ALA A 120 42.64 -102.62 -0.16
C ALA A 120 42.85 -103.22 -1.56
N GLN A 121 42.59 -102.45 -2.62
CA GLN A 121 42.84 -102.87 -4.01
C GLN A 121 44.34 -103.04 -4.29
N ILE A 122 45.18 -102.10 -3.85
CA ILE A 122 46.64 -102.19 -4.02
C ILE A 122 47.23 -103.35 -3.20
N ALA A 123 46.70 -103.65 -2.02
CA ALA A 123 47.11 -104.81 -1.23
C ALA A 123 46.74 -106.14 -1.92
N GLN A 124 45.60 -106.21 -2.61
CA GLN A 124 45.25 -107.36 -3.46
C GLN A 124 46.20 -107.48 -4.66
N LEU A 125 46.44 -106.36 -5.36
CA LEU A 125 47.37 -106.30 -6.49
C LEU A 125 48.79 -106.71 -6.08
N ARG A 126 49.25 -106.30 -4.90
CA ARG A 126 50.56 -106.69 -4.36
C ARG A 126 50.68 -108.17 -4.11
N ARG A 127 49.67 -108.78 -3.48
CA ARG A 127 49.64 -110.24 -3.29
C ARG A 127 49.65 -110.99 -4.63
N ALA A 128 48.89 -110.50 -5.62
CA ALA A 128 48.88 -111.08 -6.96
C ALA A 128 50.23 -110.91 -7.69
N PHE A 129 50.87 -109.74 -7.56
CA PHE A 129 52.19 -109.45 -8.10
C PHE A 129 53.27 -110.35 -7.49
N GLU A 130 53.29 -110.50 -6.17
CA GLU A 130 54.25 -111.39 -5.48
C GLU A 130 54.03 -112.86 -5.85
N ALA A 131 52.77 -113.31 -5.94
CA ALA A 131 52.44 -114.65 -6.41
C ALA A 131 52.93 -114.88 -7.84
N ARG A 132 52.70 -113.91 -8.73
CA ARG A 132 53.16 -113.95 -10.12
C ARG A 132 54.68 -113.96 -10.23
N GLY A 133 55.37 -113.16 -9.40
CA GLY A 133 56.82 -113.11 -9.36
C GLY A 133 57.44 -114.45 -8.96
N ARG A 134 56.81 -115.20 -8.04
CA ARG A 134 57.25 -116.56 -7.68
C ARG A 134 57.16 -117.53 -8.86
N GLU A 135 56.05 -117.55 -9.60
CA GLU A 135 55.91 -118.41 -10.80
C GLU A 135 56.96 -118.10 -11.88
N LEU A 136 57.21 -116.81 -12.11
CA LEU A 136 58.19 -116.35 -13.10
C LEU A 136 59.63 -116.64 -12.64
N ALA A 137 59.93 -116.48 -11.36
CA ALA A 137 61.24 -116.79 -10.79
C ALA A 137 61.57 -118.30 -10.85
N GLU A 138 60.58 -119.16 -10.58
CA GLU A 138 60.73 -120.61 -10.72
C GLU A 138 61.09 -121.00 -12.16
N THR A 139 60.41 -120.39 -13.15
CA THR A 139 60.73 -120.57 -14.57
C THR A 139 62.14 -120.08 -14.94
N ALA A 140 62.57 -118.93 -14.40
CA ALA A 140 63.90 -118.39 -14.62
C ALA A 140 65.01 -119.30 -14.02
N LEU A 141 64.75 -119.93 -12.87
CA LEU A 141 65.67 -120.88 -12.24
C LEU A 141 65.83 -122.16 -13.08
N TYR A 142 64.75 -122.69 -13.65
CA TYR A 142 64.83 -123.84 -14.57
C TYR A 142 65.71 -123.57 -15.79
N SER A 143 65.66 -122.36 -16.35
CA SER A 143 66.54 -121.96 -17.46
C SER A 143 68.01 -121.84 -17.06
N THR A 144 68.33 -121.56 -15.79
CA THR A 144 69.70 -121.38 -15.30
C THR A 144 70.42 -122.72 -15.06
N TYR A 145 69.71 -123.75 -14.60
CA TYR A 145 70.30 -125.06 -14.22
C TYR A 145 70.41 -126.10 -15.37
N LYS A 146 70.62 -125.67 -16.61
CA LYS A 146 70.94 -126.52 -17.79
C LYS A 146 69.93 -127.65 -18.14
N ARG A 147 68.63 -127.51 -17.83
CA ARG A 147 67.55 -128.38 -18.37
C ARG A 147 66.75 -127.68 -19.45
N HIS A 148 67.40 -127.39 -20.57
CA HIS A 148 66.84 -126.54 -21.63
C HIS A 148 65.53 -127.08 -22.24
N GLN A 149 65.29 -128.39 -22.23
CA GLN A 149 64.07 -128.99 -22.78
C GLN A 149 62.84 -128.82 -21.86
N ASP A 150 63.02 -128.81 -20.53
CA ASP A 150 61.90 -128.68 -19.56
C ASP A 150 61.46 -127.22 -19.35
N ALA A 151 62.37 -126.26 -19.56
CA ALA A 151 62.10 -124.84 -19.36
C ALA A 151 61.04 -124.27 -20.34
N TRP A 152 60.99 -124.79 -21.57
CA TRP A 152 60.00 -124.37 -22.58
C TRP A 152 58.57 -124.75 -22.19
N GLY A 153 58.37 -125.97 -21.69
CA GLY A 153 57.08 -126.45 -21.21
C GLY A 153 56.60 -125.70 -19.97
N SER A 154 57.52 -125.40 -19.04
CA SER A 154 57.24 -124.59 -17.85
C SER A 154 56.82 -123.15 -18.22
N TYR A 155 57.56 -122.50 -19.14
CA TYR A 155 57.23 -121.13 -19.56
C TYR A 155 55.88 -121.04 -20.28
N TYR A 156 55.53 -122.00 -21.13
CA TYR A 156 54.22 -122.01 -21.80
C TYR A 156 53.07 -122.17 -20.80
N ARG A 157 53.24 -123.03 -19.79
CA ARG A 157 52.28 -123.22 -18.69
C ARG A 157 52.14 -121.96 -17.83
N VAL A 158 53.25 -121.31 -17.49
CA VAL A 158 53.26 -120.06 -16.71
C VAL A 158 52.70 -118.90 -17.53
N ARG A 159 52.88 -118.87 -18.85
CA ARG A 159 52.23 -117.87 -19.73
C ARG A 159 50.71 -117.98 -19.72
N GLN A 160 50.16 -119.19 -19.55
CA GLN A 160 48.72 -119.46 -19.44
C GLN A 160 48.20 -119.46 -17.99
N SER A 161 49.04 -119.11 -17.00
CA SER A 161 48.62 -119.14 -15.59
C SER A 161 47.50 -118.13 -15.29
N PRO A 162 46.48 -118.53 -14.50
CA PRO A 162 45.47 -117.61 -13.95
C PRO A 162 46.07 -116.42 -13.18
N ALA A 163 47.29 -116.55 -12.63
CA ALA A 163 47.94 -115.47 -11.89
C ALA A 163 48.23 -114.24 -12.77
N ARG A 164 48.55 -114.44 -14.06
CA ARG A 164 48.74 -113.34 -15.02
C ARG A 164 47.45 -112.55 -15.21
N GLN A 165 46.36 -113.27 -15.52
CA GLN A 165 45.04 -112.68 -15.73
C GLN A 165 44.56 -111.96 -14.47
N ASN A 166 44.89 -112.47 -13.28
CA ASN A 166 44.53 -111.84 -12.01
C ASN A 166 45.25 -110.49 -11.79
N VAL A 167 46.56 -110.40 -12.10
CA VAL A 167 47.31 -109.14 -12.02
C VAL A 167 46.76 -108.12 -13.01
N GLU A 168 46.51 -108.53 -14.25
CA GLU A 168 45.94 -107.66 -15.30
C GLU A 168 44.55 -107.16 -14.92
N MET A 169 43.66 -108.05 -14.47
CA MET A 169 42.31 -107.70 -14.01
C MET A 169 42.35 -106.71 -12.84
N LEU A 170 43.19 -106.94 -11.83
CA LEU A 170 43.30 -106.05 -10.67
C LEU A 170 43.86 -104.68 -11.06
N LEU A 171 44.81 -104.64 -11.99
CA LEU A 171 45.40 -103.38 -12.46
C LEU A 171 44.41 -102.57 -13.30
N THR A 172 43.69 -103.22 -14.23
CA THR A 172 42.61 -102.59 -14.98
C THR A 172 41.51 -102.07 -14.05
N ARG A 173 41.16 -102.84 -13.02
CA ARG A 173 40.18 -102.40 -12.00
C ARG A 173 40.63 -101.13 -11.29
N VAL A 174 41.91 -101.01 -10.92
CA VAL A 174 42.47 -99.80 -10.29
C VAL A 174 42.40 -98.62 -11.26
N VAL A 175 42.83 -98.79 -12.52
CA VAL A 175 42.79 -97.73 -13.53
C VAL A 175 41.36 -97.27 -13.83
N ASP A 176 40.42 -98.20 -13.98
CA ASP A 176 39.03 -97.88 -14.29
C ASP A 176 38.33 -97.20 -13.10
N SER A 177 38.61 -97.62 -11.86
CA SER A 177 38.09 -96.92 -10.68
C SER A 177 38.58 -95.48 -10.59
N GLU A 178 39.85 -95.21 -10.91
CA GLU A 178 40.38 -93.84 -10.93
C GLU A 178 39.80 -93.01 -12.07
N ARG A 179 39.58 -93.60 -13.25
CA ARG A 179 38.95 -92.90 -14.39
C ARG A 179 37.50 -92.50 -14.09
N LEU A 180 36.74 -93.35 -13.40
CA LEU A 180 35.38 -93.02 -12.95
C LEU A 180 35.41 -91.91 -11.91
N LEU A 181 36.29 -92.02 -10.91
CA LEU A 181 36.46 -91.01 -9.88
C LEU A 181 36.86 -89.63 -10.46
N LEU A 182 37.72 -89.62 -11.48
CA LEU A 182 38.10 -88.41 -12.19
C LEU A 182 36.91 -87.76 -12.90
N ARG A 183 36.07 -88.55 -13.60
CA ARG A 183 34.88 -88.06 -14.29
C ARG A 183 33.89 -87.41 -13.33
N ASP A 184 33.63 -88.04 -12.18
CA ASP A 184 32.72 -87.49 -11.18
C ASP A 184 33.27 -86.21 -10.55
N ARG A 185 34.58 -86.17 -10.25
CA ARG A 185 35.25 -84.96 -9.74
C ARG A 185 35.23 -83.80 -10.74
N THR A 186 35.42 -84.08 -12.03
CA THR A 186 35.38 -83.05 -13.08
C THR A 186 33.97 -82.48 -13.26
N ARG A 187 32.92 -83.30 -13.16
CA ARG A 187 31.53 -82.81 -13.20
C ARG A 187 31.18 -81.96 -11.98
N ALA A 188 31.48 -82.45 -10.78
CA ALA A 188 31.22 -81.70 -9.55
C ALA A 188 31.97 -80.36 -9.50
N ALA A 189 33.19 -80.29 -10.07
CA ALA A 189 33.92 -79.04 -10.20
C ALA A 189 33.26 -78.07 -11.20
N GLY A 190 32.66 -78.56 -12.28
CA GLY A 190 31.89 -77.75 -13.23
C GLY A 190 30.64 -77.12 -12.59
N ASP A 191 29.86 -77.92 -11.87
CA ASP A 191 28.61 -77.45 -11.24
C ASP A 191 28.85 -76.37 -10.16
N LEU A 192 29.99 -76.44 -9.45
CA LEU A 192 30.39 -75.40 -8.48
C LEU A 192 30.76 -74.07 -9.16
N ILE A 193 31.44 -74.13 -10.31
CA ILE A 193 31.84 -72.96 -11.09
C ILE A 193 30.61 -72.25 -11.67
N ASP A 194 29.66 -73.01 -12.22
CA ASP A 194 28.45 -72.45 -12.83
C ASP A 194 27.56 -71.76 -11.78
N ASN A 195 27.35 -72.40 -10.62
CA ASN A 195 26.54 -71.83 -9.54
C ASN A 195 27.17 -70.57 -8.90
N SER A 196 28.49 -70.51 -8.73
CA SER A 196 29.18 -69.33 -8.19
C SER A 196 29.14 -68.14 -9.17
N SER A 197 29.20 -68.40 -10.48
CA SER A 197 29.22 -67.37 -11.51
C SER A 197 27.93 -66.53 -11.56
N PHE A 198 26.78 -67.15 -11.24
CA PHE A 198 25.48 -66.46 -11.25
C PHE A 198 25.36 -65.46 -10.09
N ALA A 199 25.75 -65.87 -8.88
CA ALA A 199 25.73 -64.99 -7.71
C ALA A 199 26.64 -63.77 -7.89
N SER A 200 27.84 -63.97 -8.46
CA SER A 200 28.77 -62.88 -8.75
C SER A 200 28.21 -61.87 -9.77
N ARG A 201 27.53 -62.34 -10.84
CA ARG A 201 26.90 -61.45 -11.84
C ARG A 201 25.78 -60.59 -11.24
N ILE A 202 24.92 -61.16 -10.39
CA ILE A 202 23.86 -60.41 -9.71
C ILE A 202 24.47 -59.32 -8.84
N LEU A 203 25.48 -59.67 -8.05
CA LEU A 203 26.13 -58.75 -7.11
C LEU A 203 26.82 -57.59 -7.84
N MET A 204 27.43 -57.86 -9.00
CA MET A 204 28.02 -56.85 -9.88
C MET A 204 26.96 -55.88 -10.44
N LEU A 205 25.80 -56.39 -10.88
CA LEU A 205 24.69 -55.55 -11.35
C LEU A 205 24.17 -54.62 -10.24
N PHE A 206 24.02 -55.12 -9.01
CA PHE A 206 23.67 -54.30 -7.86
C PHE A 206 24.73 -53.24 -7.55
N GLY A 207 26.03 -53.58 -7.66
CA GLY A 207 27.12 -52.62 -7.49
C GLY A 207 27.06 -51.47 -8.50
N VAL A 208 26.87 -51.79 -9.79
CA VAL A 208 26.74 -50.78 -10.85
C VAL A 208 25.51 -49.88 -10.63
N MET A 209 24.36 -50.48 -10.28
CA MET A 209 23.14 -49.75 -9.95
C MET A 209 23.34 -48.71 -8.83
N ILE A 210 24.03 -49.09 -7.74
CA ILE A 210 24.29 -48.19 -6.61
C ILE A 210 25.19 -47.02 -7.03
N VAL A 211 26.24 -47.28 -7.81
CA VAL A 211 27.15 -46.24 -8.30
C VAL A 211 26.41 -45.25 -9.21
N VAL A 212 25.61 -45.75 -10.16
CA VAL A 212 24.80 -44.90 -11.05
C VAL A 212 23.81 -44.06 -10.23
N GLY A 213 23.14 -44.65 -9.23
CA GLY A 213 22.25 -43.93 -8.34
C GLY A 213 22.94 -42.81 -7.56
N ALA A 214 24.15 -43.06 -7.05
CA ALA A 214 24.93 -42.05 -6.33
C ALA A 214 25.36 -40.89 -7.24
N VAL A 215 25.80 -41.17 -8.48
CA VAL A 215 26.16 -40.15 -9.47
C VAL A 215 24.94 -39.29 -9.85
N LEU A 216 23.80 -39.92 -10.13
CA LEU A 216 22.57 -39.21 -10.47
C LEU A 216 22.11 -38.29 -9.33
N MET A 217 22.16 -38.77 -8.08
CA MET A 217 21.82 -37.97 -6.90
C MET A 217 22.81 -36.80 -6.70
N GLY A 218 24.10 -37.02 -6.91
CA GLY A 218 25.10 -35.95 -6.86
C GLY A 218 24.83 -34.87 -7.90
N TRP A 219 24.49 -35.26 -9.13
CA TRP A 219 24.14 -34.31 -10.20
C TRP A 219 22.87 -33.52 -9.87
N LEU A 220 21.81 -34.18 -9.38
CA LEU A 220 20.59 -33.51 -8.95
C LEU A 220 20.82 -32.54 -7.78
N ALA A 221 21.70 -32.89 -6.83
CA ALA A 221 22.05 -32.00 -5.73
C ALA A 221 22.76 -30.73 -6.23
N ILE A 222 23.74 -30.87 -7.11
CA ILE A 222 24.47 -29.73 -7.71
C ILE A 222 23.52 -28.85 -8.53
N ALA A 223 22.65 -29.46 -9.34
CA ALA A 223 21.67 -28.73 -10.14
C ALA A 223 20.67 -27.94 -9.27
N ALA A 224 20.21 -28.52 -8.17
CA ALA A 224 19.30 -27.86 -7.23
C ALA A 224 19.96 -26.68 -6.50
N GLU A 225 21.24 -26.82 -6.11
CA GLU A 225 22.01 -25.73 -5.50
C GLU A 225 22.19 -24.56 -6.49
N GLY A 226 22.49 -24.88 -7.76
CA GLY A 226 22.63 -23.89 -8.82
C GLY A 226 21.35 -23.09 -9.10
N GLN A 227 20.19 -23.75 -9.09
CA GLN A 227 18.89 -23.06 -9.24
C GLN A 227 18.59 -22.12 -8.08
N ARG A 228 18.90 -22.51 -6.84
CA ARG A 228 18.71 -21.67 -5.65
C ARG A 228 19.60 -20.42 -5.71
N ALA A 229 20.87 -20.58 -6.06
CA ALA A 229 21.80 -19.47 -6.19
C ALA A 229 21.38 -18.45 -7.26
N ALA A 230 20.88 -18.92 -8.40
CA ALA A 230 20.35 -18.06 -9.46
C ALA A 230 19.10 -17.29 -9.01
N ALA A 231 18.17 -17.96 -8.33
CA ALA A 231 16.96 -17.33 -7.82
C ALA A 231 17.27 -16.26 -6.74
N ASP A 232 18.23 -16.52 -5.86
CA ASP A 232 18.65 -15.55 -4.85
C ASP A 232 19.32 -14.32 -5.49
N ALA A 233 20.18 -14.52 -6.49
CA ALA A 233 20.82 -13.42 -7.23
C ALA A 233 19.81 -12.53 -7.96
N GLU A 234 18.77 -13.13 -8.56
CA GLU A 234 17.70 -12.39 -9.23
C GLU A 234 16.84 -11.63 -8.21
N ALA A 235 16.52 -12.23 -7.06
CA ALA A 235 15.79 -11.56 -5.99
C ALA A 235 16.56 -10.37 -5.39
N THR A 236 17.89 -10.47 -5.24
CA THR A 236 18.71 -9.34 -4.80
C THR A 236 18.74 -8.21 -5.83
N ALA A 237 18.91 -8.54 -7.12
CA ALA A 237 18.91 -7.53 -8.18
C ALA A 237 17.57 -6.80 -8.30
N GLN A 238 16.45 -7.50 -8.10
CA GLN A 238 15.12 -6.87 -8.06
C GLN A 238 14.96 -5.93 -6.87
N ARG A 239 15.47 -6.30 -5.69
CA ARG A 239 15.42 -5.42 -4.50
C ARG A 239 16.24 -4.16 -4.67
N GLU A 240 17.44 -4.28 -5.25
CA GLU A 240 18.29 -3.11 -5.54
C GLU A 240 17.61 -2.15 -6.52
N ARG A 241 17.06 -2.66 -7.63
CA ARG A 241 16.29 -1.84 -8.60
C ARG A 241 15.08 -1.17 -7.96
N ALA A 242 14.35 -1.90 -7.11
CA ALA A 242 13.20 -1.34 -6.40
C ALA A 242 13.62 -0.21 -5.45
N ALA A 243 14.75 -0.36 -4.74
CA ALA A 243 15.30 0.68 -3.89
C ALA A 243 15.77 1.92 -4.69
N GLU A 244 16.42 1.72 -5.83
CA GLU A 244 16.81 2.82 -6.74
C GLU A 244 15.59 3.57 -7.28
N LEU A 245 14.55 2.85 -7.72
CA LEU A 245 13.28 3.44 -8.16
C LEU A 245 12.59 4.22 -7.04
N GLN A 246 12.58 3.67 -5.83
CA GLN A 246 11.98 4.36 -4.68
C GLN A 246 12.71 5.68 -4.39
N LEU A 247 14.05 5.67 -4.38
CA LEU A 247 14.85 6.88 -4.20
C LEU A 247 14.61 7.91 -5.33
N ALA A 248 14.50 7.45 -6.57
CA ALA A 248 14.20 8.32 -7.71
C ALA A 248 12.80 8.94 -7.63
N VAL A 249 11.80 8.17 -7.19
CA VAL A 249 10.43 8.67 -6.96
C VAL A 249 10.40 9.65 -5.78
N ASP A 250 11.08 9.34 -4.69
CA ASP A 250 11.15 10.23 -3.53
C ASP A 250 11.82 11.56 -3.90
N ALA A 251 12.92 11.53 -4.68
CA ALA A 251 13.57 12.73 -5.21
C ALA A 251 12.64 13.52 -6.15
N ALA A 252 12.03 12.85 -7.14
CA ALA A 252 11.12 13.50 -8.09
C ALA A 252 9.89 14.11 -7.38
N THR A 253 9.34 13.45 -6.36
CA THR A 253 8.23 14.00 -5.58
C THR A 253 8.65 15.14 -4.66
N ALA A 254 9.89 15.18 -4.19
CA ALA A 254 10.43 16.33 -3.45
C ALA A 254 10.57 17.55 -4.36
N ASP A 255 11.13 17.37 -5.57
CA ASP A 255 11.27 18.43 -6.58
C ASP A 255 9.89 18.99 -6.99
N LEU A 256 8.92 18.11 -7.25
CA LEU A 256 7.56 18.54 -7.63
C LEU A 256 6.85 19.31 -6.51
N ARG A 257 7.09 18.94 -5.25
CA ARG A 257 6.56 19.68 -4.08
C ARG A 257 7.23 21.05 -3.95
N ALA A 258 8.53 21.14 -4.19
CA ALA A 258 9.26 22.41 -4.16
C ALA A 258 8.75 23.36 -5.26
N GLU A 259 8.60 22.85 -6.49
CA GLU A 259 8.06 23.62 -7.62
C GLU A 259 6.61 24.09 -7.35
N ALA A 260 5.76 23.21 -6.80
CA ALA A 260 4.39 23.57 -6.42
C ALA A 260 4.37 24.67 -5.34
N HIS A 261 5.27 24.61 -4.37
CA HIS A 261 5.38 25.62 -3.31
C HIS A 261 5.89 26.96 -3.84
N GLU A 262 6.87 26.94 -4.74
CA GLU A 262 7.41 28.14 -5.39
C GLU A 262 6.36 28.79 -6.29
N ARG A 263 5.61 28.00 -7.06
CA ARG A 263 4.49 28.46 -7.88
C ARG A 263 3.37 29.07 -7.03
N ALA A 264 2.98 28.41 -5.94
CA ALA A 264 1.96 28.94 -5.03
C ALA A 264 2.40 30.29 -4.40
N HIS A 265 3.69 30.42 -4.06
CA HIS A 265 4.25 31.66 -3.54
C HIS A 265 4.26 32.77 -4.61
N ALA A 266 4.64 32.46 -5.85
CA ALA A 266 4.60 33.40 -6.97
C ALA A 266 3.17 33.86 -7.30
N GLU A 267 2.19 32.94 -7.29
CA GLU A 267 0.77 33.27 -7.49
C GLU A 267 0.21 34.12 -6.34
N ALA A 268 0.63 33.88 -5.09
CA ALA A 268 0.28 34.74 -3.96
C ALA A 268 0.89 36.15 -4.09
N GLN A 269 2.15 36.25 -4.51
CA GLN A 269 2.81 37.53 -4.76
C GLN A 269 2.14 38.30 -5.92
N LEU A 270 1.80 37.64 -7.02
CA LEU A 270 1.07 38.26 -8.13
C LEU A 270 -0.28 38.79 -7.68
N ARG A 271 -1.05 38.01 -6.91
CA ARG A 271 -2.32 38.48 -6.32
C ARG A 271 -2.12 39.69 -5.40
N GLN A 272 -1.05 39.70 -4.61
CA GLN A 272 -0.73 40.83 -3.73
C GLN A 272 -0.33 42.09 -4.51
N VAL A 273 0.43 41.95 -5.61
CA VAL A 273 0.80 43.06 -6.50
C VAL A 273 -0.42 43.61 -7.22
N GLN A 274 -1.29 42.74 -7.76
CA GLN A 274 -2.56 43.15 -8.39
C GLN A 274 -3.49 43.84 -7.38
N LYS A 275 -3.55 43.34 -6.13
CA LYS A 275 -4.27 44.01 -5.04
C LYS A 275 -3.69 45.40 -4.77
N MET A 276 -2.36 45.53 -4.74
CA MET A 276 -1.70 46.82 -4.51
C MET A 276 -1.91 47.81 -5.67
N GLU A 277 -1.91 47.34 -6.90
CA GLU A 277 -2.19 48.15 -8.09
C GLU A 277 -3.66 48.62 -8.11
N ALA A 278 -4.60 47.73 -7.81
CA ALA A 278 -6.01 48.07 -7.66
C ALA A 278 -6.25 49.06 -6.50
N VAL A 279 -5.58 48.88 -5.36
CA VAL A 279 -5.59 49.84 -4.24
C VAL A 279 -5.02 51.19 -4.67
N GLY A 280 -3.93 51.22 -5.44
CA GLY A 280 -3.32 52.45 -5.96
C GLY A 280 -4.27 53.26 -6.85
N GLN A 281 -4.97 52.60 -7.77
CA GLN A 281 -5.98 53.25 -8.61
C GLN A 281 -7.23 53.67 -7.83
N LEU A 282 -7.68 52.85 -6.85
CA LEU A 282 -8.78 53.19 -5.95
C LEU A 282 -8.48 54.44 -5.12
N THR A 283 -7.26 54.55 -4.59
CA THR A 283 -6.89 55.60 -3.63
C THR A 283 -7.02 57.00 -4.25
N GLY A 284 -6.70 57.16 -5.54
CA GLY A 284 -6.83 58.43 -6.25
C GLY A 284 -8.28 58.86 -6.48
N GLY A 285 -9.14 57.95 -6.95
CA GLY A 285 -10.56 58.25 -7.21
C GLY A 285 -11.38 58.43 -5.92
N ILE A 286 -11.10 57.61 -4.91
CA ILE A 286 -11.80 57.66 -3.63
C ILE A 286 -11.39 58.88 -2.81
N ALA A 287 -10.10 59.24 -2.75
CA ALA A 287 -9.68 60.43 -2.02
C ALA A 287 -10.33 61.69 -2.60
N HIS A 288 -10.46 61.75 -3.93
CA HIS A 288 -11.17 62.84 -4.60
C HIS A 288 -12.65 62.88 -4.22
N ASP A 289 -13.35 61.75 -4.25
CA ASP A 289 -14.78 61.69 -3.92
C ASP A 289 -15.04 61.95 -2.43
N PHE A 290 -14.18 61.45 -1.55
CA PHE A 290 -14.25 61.73 -0.11
C PHE A 290 -14.00 63.21 0.20
N ASN A 291 -13.01 63.82 -0.46
CA ASN A 291 -12.74 65.26 -0.33
C ASN A 291 -13.90 66.11 -0.88
N ASN A 292 -14.56 65.67 -1.96
CA ASN A 292 -15.75 66.35 -2.48
C ASN A 292 -16.94 66.25 -1.52
N MET A 293 -17.16 65.09 -0.90
CA MET A 293 -18.19 64.92 0.12
C MET A 293 -17.89 65.77 1.37
N LEU A 294 -16.64 65.83 1.82
CA LEU A 294 -16.20 66.71 2.90
C LEU A 294 -16.40 68.20 2.57
N ALA A 295 -16.14 68.62 1.34
CA ALA A 295 -16.38 69.99 0.90
C ALA A 295 -17.87 70.36 0.97
N VAL A 296 -18.77 69.44 0.60
CA VAL A 296 -20.23 69.62 0.72
C VAL A 296 -20.67 69.69 2.20
N VAL A 297 -20.12 68.82 3.05
CA VAL A 297 -20.38 68.83 4.50
C VAL A 297 -19.94 70.16 5.12
N LEU A 298 -18.69 70.55 4.88
CA LEU A 298 -18.10 71.75 5.49
C LEU A 298 -18.77 73.02 4.96
N GLY A 299 -19.04 73.09 3.66
CA GLY A 299 -19.72 74.21 3.02
C GLY A 299 -21.17 74.38 3.49
N GLY A 300 -21.91 73.27 3.61
CA GLY A 300 -23.26 73.28 4.16
C GLY A 300 -23.29 73.76 5.62
N LEU A 301 -22.38 73.25 6.47
CA LEU A 301 -22.30 73.67 7.88
C LEU A 301 -21.86 75.13 8.04
N GLU A 302 -20.94 75.62 7.21
CA GLU A 302 -20.49 77.02 7.27
C GLU A 302 -21.61 78.00 6.86
N LEU A 303 -22.39 77.65 5.83
CA LEU A 303 -23.54 78.42 5.38
C LEU A 303 -24.69 78.36 6.40
N ALA A 304 -24.96 77.19 6.99
CA ALA A 304 -25.94 77.04 8.05
C ALA A 304 -25.59 77.90 9.28
N LYS A 305 -24.32 77.89 9.71
CA LYS A 305 -23.83 78.68 10.85
C LYS A 305 -24.02 80.18 10.64
N ARG A 306 -23.85 80.69 9.41
CA ARG A 306 -24.08 82.12 9.11
C ARG A 306 -25.55 82.53 9.19
N HIS A 307 -26.48 81.62 8.94
CA HIS A 307 -27.92 81.90 8.91
C HIS A 307 -28.66 81.47 10.20
N ILE A 308 -27.98 80.78 11.12
CA ILE A 308 -28.53 80.28 12.39
C ILE A 308 -29.10 81.40 13.29
N HIS A 309 -28.52 82.60 13.23
CA HIS A 309 -28.97 83.74 14.03
C HIS A 309 -30.11 84.54 13.38
N HIS A 310 -30.55 84.17 12.17
CA HIS A 310 -31.56 84.90 11.40
C HIS A 310 -32.87 84.10 11.21
N GLY A 311 -32.95 82.87 11.73
CA GLY A 311 -34.20 82.11 11.90
C GLY A 311 -34.93 81.72 10.61
N GLY A 312 -34.25 81.67 9.46
CA GLY A 312 -34.87 81.39 8.16
C GLY A 312 -34.72 79.92 7.67
N PRO A 313 -35.54 79.49 6.69
CA PRO A 313 -35.50 78.14 6.08
C PRO A 313 -34.17 77.80 5.38
N ASP A 314 -33.34 78.79 5.05
CA ASP A 314 -32.05 78.59 4.38
C ASP A 314 -31.02 77.87 5.26
N ALA A 315 -31.04 78.11 6.59
CA ALA A 315 -30.15 77.42 7.51
C ALA A 315 -30.44 75.91 7.56
N GLN A 316 -31.72 75.54 7.55
CA GLN A 316 -32.17 74.15 7.55
C GLN A 316 -31.75 73.43 6.27
N MET A 317 -31.96 74.05 5.11
CA MET A 317 -31.53 73.51 3.81
C MET A 317 -30.01 73.26 3.77
N HIS A 318 -29.20 74.15 4.34
CA HIS A 318 -27.74 73.98 4.37
C HIS A 318 -27.29 72.87 5.34
N ILE A 319 -28.00 72.65 6.44
CA ILE A 319 -27.78 71.51 7.34
C ILE A 319 -28.14 70.19 6.64
N GLU A 320 -29.26 70.14 5.91
CA GLU A 320 -29.69 68.96 5.16
C GLU A 320 -28.67 68.57 4.08
N ASN A 321 -28.15 69.54 3.33
CA ASN A 321 -27.08 69.31 2.35
C ASN A 321 -25.79 68.77 3.00
N ALA A 322 -25.42 69.29 4.17
CA ALA A 322 -24.27 68.77 4.91
C ALA A 322 -24.49 67.34 5.40
N MET A 323 -25.69 67.03 5.90
CA MET A 323 -26.08 65.69 6.31
C MET A 323 -26.05 64.68 5.15
N GLU A 324 -26.51 65.08 3.96
CA GLU A 324 -26.45 64.24 2.76
C GLU A 324 -24.99 63.98 2.32
N GLY A 325 -24.12 64.98 2.40
CA GLY A 325 -22.68 64.82 2.17
C GLY A 325 -22.04 63.82 3.15
N ALA A 326 -22.37 63.93 4.44
CA ALA A 326 -21.83 63.05 5.48
C ALA A 326 -22.32 61.59 5.32
N ASN A 327 -23.60 61.41 4.99
CA ASN A 327 -24.17 60.08 4.74
C ASN A 327 -23.54 59.38 3.53
N ARG A 328 -23.26 60.14 2.45
CA ARG A 328 -22.54 59.62 1.27
C ARG A 328 -21.10 59.23 1.61
N ALA A 329 -20.39 60.05 2.41
CA ALA A 329 -19.05 59.72 2.87
C ALA A 329 -19.04 58.42 3.69
N ALA A 330 -19.98 58.26 4.63
CA ALA A 330 -20.11 57.04 5.42
C ALA A 330 -20.40 55.77 4.58
N ALA A 331 -21.19 55.90 3.50
CA ALA A 331 -21.46 54.80 2.58
C ALA A 331 -20.22 54.40 1.77
N LEU A 332 -19.39 55.37 1.36
CA LEU A 332 -18.12 55.12 0.69
C LEU A 332 -17.13 54.38 1.60
N THR A 333 -16.99 54.79 2.86
CA THR A 333 -16.09 54.13 3.82
C THR A 333 -16.51 52.68 4.10
N ARG A 334 -17.82 52.40 4.20
CA ARG A 334 -18.33 51.03 4.37
C ARG A 334 -17.98 50.12 3.19
N ARG A 335 -18.10 50.62 1.95
CA ARG A 335 -17.75 49.86 0.73
C ARG A 335 -16.25 49.58 0.64
N LEU A 336 -15.41 50.54 1.02
CA LEU A 336 -13.95 50.39 1.11
C LEU A 336 -13.52 49.32 2.12
N LEU A 337 -14.14 49.33 3.30
CA LEU A 337 -13.86 48.34 4.34
C LEU A 337 -14.28 46.93 3.91
N ALA A 338 -15.39 46.79 3.18
CA ALA A 338 -15.83 45.53 2.59
C ALA A 338 -14.85 45.01 1.52
N PHE A 339 -14.29 45.89 0.68
CA PHE A 339 -13.29 45.53 -0.34
C PHE A 339 -11.92 45.14 0.24
N SER A 340 -11.54 45.69 1.39
CA SER A 340 -10.28 45.39 2.07
C SER A 340 -10.23 43.97 2.67
N ARG A 341 -11.41 43.40 2.97
CA ARG A 341 -11.53 42.11 3.65
C ARG A 341 -11.39 40.94 2.69
N SER A 342 -10.61 39.97 3.13
CA SER A 342 -10.61 38.61 2.62
C SER A 342 -11.36 37.78 3.65
N GLU A 343 -12.68 37.88 3.69
CA GLU A 343 -13.49 36.96 4.50
C GLU A 343 -13.49 35.58 3.82
N PRO A 344 -13.17 34.49 4.54
CA PRO A 344 -13.48 33.15 4.06
C PRO A 344 -14.99 33.06 3.84
N LEU A 345 -15.42 32.53 2.70
CA LEU A 345 -16.84 32.25 2.47
C LEU A 345 -17.36 31.34 3.59
N LEU A 346 -18.50 31.69 4.17
CA LEU A 346 -19.24 30.85 5.13
C LEU A 346 -20.48 30.29 4.41
N PRO A 347 -20.33 29.26 3.57
CA PRO A 347 -21.47 28.73 2.84
C PRO A 347 -22.42 28.00 3.78
N GLU A 348 -23.71 28.24 3.60
CA GLU A 348 -24.80 27.60 4.33
C GLU A 348 -25.90 27.11 3.35
N ALA A 349 -26.82 26.28 3.85
CA ALA A 349 -27.96 25.80 3.07
C ALA A 349 -29.05 26.88 3.00
N VAL A 350 -29.14 27.58 1.88
CA VAL A 350 -30.07 28.70 1.69
C VAL A 350 -31.26 28.29 0.81
N ALA A 351 -32.48 28.57 1.28
CA ALA A 351 -33.69 28.47 0.47
C ALA A 351 -33.95 29.82 -0.25
N GLY A 352 -33.86 29.84 -1.58
CA GLY A 352 -33.92 31.08 -2.37
C GLY A 352 -35.22 31.87 -2.17
N GLY A 353 -36.36 31.18 -2.11
CA GLY A 353 -37.66 31.84 -1.87
C GLY A 353 -37.75 32.54 -0.51
N ALA A 354 -37.26 31.88 0.56
CA ALA A 354 -37.22 32.47 1.89
C ALA A 354 -36.27 33.67 1.98
N LEU A 355 -35.13 33.60 1.29
CA LEU A 355 -34.18 34.70 1.19
C LEU A 355 -34.83 35.94 0.56
N ILE A 356 -35.46 35.76 -0.61
CA ILE A 356 -36.10 36.86 -1.34
C ILE A 356 -37.25 37.47 -0.53
N ALA A 357 -38.05 36.64 0.15
CA ALA A 357 -39.10 37.12 1.04
C ALA A 357 -38.54 38.01 2.16
N GLY A 358 -37.43 37.61 2.79
CA GLY A 358 -36.75 38.40 3.83
C GLY A 358 -36.11 39.70 3.32
N MET A 359 -35.87 39.82 2.01
CA MET A 359 -35.31 41.02 1.39
C MET A 359 -36.36 42.06 0.94
N SER A 360 -37.67 41.79 1.09
CA SER A 360 -38.74 42.64 0.54
C SER A 360 -38.61 44.12 0.98
N ASP A 361 -38.43 44.38 2.27
CA ASP A 361 -38.28 45.75 2.80
C ASP A 361 -37.03 46.47 2.28
N LEU A 362 -35.94 45.71 2.09
CA LEU A 362 -34.68 46.25 1.57
C LEU A 362 -34.80 46.59 0.09
N LEU A 363 -35.44 45.72 -0.69
CA LEU A 363 -35.71 45.94 -2.12
C LEU A 363 -36.63 47.15 -2.32
N ASP A 364 -37.72 47.25 -1.55
CA ASP A 364 -38.65 48.38 -1.62
C ASP A 364 -37.94 49.71 -1.34
N ARG A 365 -37.13 49.79 -0.27
CA ARG A 365 -36.35 51.00 0.06
C ARG A 365 -35.31 51.37 -1.00
N THR A 366 -34.75 50.38 -1.70
CA THR A 366 -33.66 50.60 -2.67
C THR A 366 -34.21 50.99 -4.04
N LEU A 367 -35.35 50.44 -4.43
CA LEU A 367 -35.98 50.65 -5.73
C LEU A 367 -36.91 51.87 -5.73
N GLY A 368 -37.52 52.19 -4.58
CA GLY A 368 -38.46 53.29 -4.39
C GLY A 368 -39.85 53.01 -4.98
N ASP A 369 -40.79 53.92 -4.74
CA ASP A 369 -42.22 53.73 -5.01
C ASP A 369 -42.59 53.62 -6.50
N THR A 370 -41.66 53.93 -7.40
CA THR A 370 -41.90 53.99 -8.85
C THR A 370 -41.61 52.69 -9.60
N ILE A 371 -41.07 51.67 -8.92
CA ILE A 371 -40.84 50.33 -9.49
C ILE A 371 -41.73 49.31 -8.78
N ALA A 372 -42.56 48.61 -9.55
CA ALA A 372 -43.35 47.51 -9.01
C ALA A 372 -42.48 46.24 -8.89
N VAL A 373 -42.26 45.76 -7.67
CA VAL A 373 -41.55 44.50 -7.40
C VAL A 373 -42.55 43.35 -7.35
N LYS A 374 -42.29 42.29 -8.13
CA LYS A 374 -43.08 41.06 -8.14
C LYS A 374 -42.18 39.87 -7.80
N THR A 375 -42.54 39.13 -6.77
CA THR A 375 -41.83 37.90 -6.37
C THR A 375 -42.66 36.68 -6.76
N ARG A 376 -42.00 35.64 -7.32
CA ARG A 376 -42.63 34.35 -7.63
C ARG A 376 -41.75 33.22 -7.12
N ASP A 377 -42.28 32.41 -6.22
CA ASP A 377 -41.55 31.23 -5.74
C ASP A 377 -42.12 29.94 -6.33
N ALA A 378 -41.39 29.36 -7.29
CA ALA A 378 -41.65 28.05 -7.86
C ALA A 378 -40.58 27.01 -7.49
N GLY A 379 -39.64 27.37 -6.59
CA GLY A 379 -38.52 26.54 -6.14
C GLY A 379 -38.71 25.95 -4.74
N VAL A 380 -39.96 25.86 -4.26
CA VAL A 380 -40.31 25.45 -2.89
C VAL A 380 -39.65 24.11 -2.54
N GLY A 381 -38.80 24.12 -1.52
CA GLY A 381 -38.12 22.92 -1.00
C GLY A 381 -36.75 22.62 -1.62
N TRP A 382 -36.23 23.45 -2.53
CA TRP A 382 -34.85 23.32 -3.02
C TRP A 382 -33.94 24.33 -2.31
N THR A 383 -32.77 23.87 -1.88
CA THR A 383 -31.74 24.70 -1.24
C THR A 383 -30.47 24.76 -2.08
N VAL A 384 -29.66 25.78 -1.85
CA VAL A 384 -28.33 25.97 -2.46
C VAL A 384 -27.29 26.09 -1.36
N TRP A 385 -26.05 25.66 -1.62
CA TRP A 385 -24.94 25.76 -0.67
C TRP A 385 -24.08 26.98 -1.01
N VAL A 386 -24.43 28.14 -0.43
CA VAL A 386 -23.81 29.44 -0.76
C VAL A 386 -23.67 30.30 0.49
N ASP A 387 -22.78 31.30 0.42
CA ASP A 387 -22.77 32.38 1.41
C ASP A 387 -24.03 33.25 1.23
N ARG A 388 -24.86 33.28 2.28
CA ARG A 388 -26.13 33.99 2.26
C ARG A 388 -25.98 35.49 1.98
N HIS A 389 -25.01 36.15 2.61
CA HIS A 389 -24.80 37.59 2.43
C HIS A 389 -24.31 37.92 1.02
N GLN A 390 -23.48 37.06 0.42
CA GLN A 390 -23.09 37.22 -0.98
C GLN A 390 -24.27 37.06 -1.93
N LEU A 391 -25.18 36.12 -1.67
CA LEU A 391 -26.39 35.95 -2.48
C LEU A 391 -27.35 37.15 -2.34
N GLU A 392 -27.55 37.68 -1.12
CA GLU A 392 -28.34 38.90 -0.88
C GLU A 392 -27.75 40.10 -1.65
N ASN A 393 -26.43 40.29 -1.56
CA ASN A 393 -25.73 41.36 -2.27
C ASN A 393 -25.82 41.20 -3.78
N ALA A 394 -25.74 39.97 -4.30
CA ALA A 394 -25.89 39.69 -5.72
C ALA A 394 -27.29 40.10 -6.23
N LEU A 395 -28.34 39.71 -5.50
CA LEU A 395 -29.72 40.06 -5.85
C LEU A 395 -29.98 41.57 -5.77
N LEU A 396 -29.42 42.23 -4.76
CA LEU A 396 -29.51 43.69 -4.62
C LEU A 396 -28.82 44.42 -5.78
N ASN A 397 -27.63 43.97 -6.18
CA ASN A 397 -26.90 44.55 -7.31
C ASN A 397 -27.67 44.38 -8.63
N LEU A 398 -28.30 43.22 -8.85
CA LEU A 398 -29.19 43.00 -10.00
C LEU A 398 -30.40 43.93 -9.96
N ALA A 399 -31.03 44.10 -8.79
CA ALA A 399 -32.17 44.99 -8.62
C ALA A 399 -31.82 46.46 -8.88
N VAL A 400 -30.67 46.93 -8.41
CA VAL A 400 -30.17 48.30 -8.69
C VAL A 400 -29.86 48.48 -10.18
N ASN A 401 -29.23 47.49 -10.82
CA ASN A 401 -28.97 47.53 -12.26
C ASN A 401 -30.26 47.58 -13.06
N ALA A 402 -31.26 46.80 -12.68
CA ALA A 402 -32.59 46.80 -13.27
C ALA A 402 -33.30 48.16 -13.12
N ARG A 403 -33.28 48.77 -11.93
CA ARG A 403 -33.83 50.13 -11.71
C ARG A 403 -33.21 51.15 -12.64
N ASP A 404 -31.89 51.15 -12.72
CA ASP A 404 -31.16 52.11 -13.54
C ASP A 404 -31.45 51.90 -15.04
N ALA A 405 -31.63 50.65 -15.50
CA ALA A 405 -32.04 50.31 -16.86
C ALA A 405 -33.49 50.72 -17.18
N MET A 406 -34.34 50.86 -16.15
CA MET A 406 -35.72 51.33 -16.23
C MET A 406 -35.87 52.84 -16.01
N GLU A 407 -34.76 53.58 -15.85
CA GLU A 407 -34.77 55.01 -15.47
C GLU A 407 -35.64 55.30 -14.22
N GLY A 408 -35.73 54.33 -13.31
CA GLY A 408 -36.52 54.42 -12.08
C GLY A 408 -38.02 54.14 -12.23
N ARG A 409 -38.55 53.73 -13.39
CA ARG A 409 -39.97 53.37 -13.57
C ARG A 409 -40.15 52.06 -14.33
N GLY A 410 -40.85 51.09 -13.76
CA GLY A 410 -41.14 49.83 -14.45
C GLY A 410 -41.54 48.70 -13.52
N THR A 411 -41.36 47.46 -13.96
CA THR A 411 -41.63 46.27 -13.16
C THR A 411 -40.36 45.41 -13.04
N LEU A 412 -39.95 45.11 -11.81
CA LEU A 412 -38.92 44.15 -11.50
C LEU A 412 -39.60 42.84 -11.06
N THR A 413 -39.29 41.73 -11.72
CA THR A 413 -39.78 40.41 -11.33
C THR A 413 -38.62 39.54 -10.87
N ILE A 414 -38.68 39.06 -9.63
CA ILE A 414 -37.72 38.10 -9.09
C ILE A 414 -38.42 36.75 -8.96
N ALA A 415 -37.90 35.72 -9.63
CA ALA A 415 -38.52 34.40 -9.60
C ALA A 415 -37.50 33.29 -9.28
N THR A 416 -37.87 32.39 -8.37
CA THR A 416 -37.15 31.17 -8.05
C THR A 416 -37.80 29.97 -8.70
N GLY A 417 -36.99 28.98 -9.07
CA GLY A 417 -37.45 27.75 -9.72
C GLY A 417 -36.41 26.63 -9.62
N GLY A 418 -36.76 25.48 -10.18
CA GLY A 418 -35.85 24.37 -10.37
C GLY A 418 -35.75 23.99 -11.84
N SER A 419 -34.53 23.73 -12.32
CA SER A 419 -34.29 23.21 -13.66
C SER A 419 -33.35 22.01 -13.59
N THR A 420 -33.64 20.97 -14.38
CA THR A 420 -32.70 19.85 -14.56
C THR A 420 -32.02 20.06 -15.91
N LEU A 421 -30.73 20.33 -15.89
CA LEU A 421 -29.94 20.63 -17.08
C LEU A 421 -29.22 19.38 -17.60
N ALA A 422 -29.15 19.23 -18.92
CA ALA A 422 -28.16 18.36 -19.56
C ALA A 422 -26.76 19.01 -19.51
N ALA A 423 -25.72 18.20 -19.72
CA ALA A 423 -24.35 18.72 -19.75
C ALA A 423 -24.18 19.77 -20.86
N ASP A 424 -23.57 20.89 -20.52
CA ASP A 424 -23.29 22.04 -21.40
C ASP A 424 -24.54 22.68 -22.04
N GLU A 425 -25.72 22.49 -21.44
CA GLU A 425 -26.97 23.14 -21.90
C GLU A 425 -26.97 24.65 -21.61
N VAL A 426 -26.36 25.04 -20.49
CA VAL A 426 -26.15 26.44 -20.09
C VAL A 426 -24.70 26.62 -19.70
N GLY A 427 -23.93 27.32 -20.54
CA GLY A 427 -22.49 27.53 -20.31
C GLY A 427 -21.73 26.22 -20.12
N GLU A 428 -20.90 26.15 -19.08
CA GLU A 428 -20.11 24.96 -18.74
C GLU A 428 -20.73 24.17 -17.56
N CYS A 429 -22.05 24.23 -17.38
CA CYS A 429 -22.73 23.47 -16.33
C CYS A 429 -22.69 21.96 -16.59
N PRO A 430 -22.27 21.14 -15.60
CA PRO A 430 -22.49 19.70 -15.62
C PRO A 430 -23.99 19.34 -15.65
N ALA A 431 -24.29 18.11 -16.09
CA ALA A 431 -25.66 17.59 -16.01
C ALA A 431 -26.11 17.45 -14.53
N GLY A 432 -27.29 17.97 -14.19
CA GLY A 432 -27.79 17.91 -12.81
C GLY A 432 -29.00 18.78 -12.51
N ASP A 433 -29.44 18.77 -11.25
CA ASP A 433 -30.51 19.63 -10.73
C ASP A 433 -29.93 20.98 -10.27
N TYR A 434 -30.51 22.07 -10.77
CA TYR A 434 -30.13 23.45 -10.48
C TYR A 434 -31.29 24.26 -9.94
N VAL A 435 -31.05 24.98 -8.84
CA VAL A 435 -31.94 26.06 -8.39
C VAL A 435 -31.70 27.27 -9.29
N THR A 436 -32.77 27.77 -9.89
CA THR A 436 -32.74 28.96 -10.74
C THR A 436 -33.25 30.16 -9.98
N ILE A 437 -32.49 31.26 -9.97
CA ILE A 437 -32.95 32.56 -9.47
C ILE A 437 -32.87 33.57 -10.60
N SER A 438 -34.02 34.06 -11.06
CA SER A 438 -34.13 34.97 -12.19
C SER A 438 -34.56 36.36 -11.73
N VAL A 439 -33.92 37.39 -12.28
CA VAL A 439 -34.25 38.80 -12.08
C VAL A 439 -34.55 39.40 -13.45
N THR A 440 -35.82 39.76 -13.67
CA THR A 440 -36.34 40.31 -14.94
C THR A 440 -36.78 41.76 -14.77
N ASP A 441 -36.25 42.64 -15.60
CA ASP A 441 -36.66 44.04 -15.70
C ASP A 441 -37.35 44.35 -17.03
N THR A 442 -38.15 45.41 -17.04
CA THR A 442 -38.83 45.94 -18.24
C THR A 442 -38.11 47.17 -18.81
N GLY A 443 -36.80 47.27 -18.62
CA GLY A 443 -35.99 48.42 -18.99
C GLY A 443 -35.57 48.46 -20.46
N CYS A 444 -34.53 49.24 -20.75
CA CYS A 444 -34.04 49.46 -22.11
C CYS A 444 -33.38 48.23 -22.77
N GLY A 445 -33.02 47.21 -22.00
CA GLY A 445 -32.30 46.03 -22.50
C GLY A 445 -30.89 46.34 -23.01
N MET A 446 -30.18 45.32 -23.48
CA MET A 446 -28.81 45.43 -23.98
C MET A 446 -28.70 44.96 -25.43
N SER A 447 -27.76 45.52 -26.20
CA SER A 447 -27.34 44.94 -27.48
C SER A 447 -26.49 43.69 -27.25
N SER A 448 -26.33 42.85 -28.27
CA SER A 448 -25.46 41.66 -28.19
C SER A 448 -24.03 42.02 -27.81
N GLU A 449 -23.49 43.10 -28.39
CA GLU A 449 -22.13 43.58 -28.10
C GLU A 449 -21.94 43.99 -26.63
N VAL A 450 -22.99 44.52 -25.98
CA VAL A 450 -22.95 44.88 -24.56
C VAL A 450 -23.11 43.64 -23.70
N ALA A 451 -24.01 42.73 -24.08
CA ALA A 451 -24.25 41.47 -23.35
C ALA A 451 -23.01 40.56 -23.32
N ASP A 452 -22.21 40.53 -24.39
CA ASP A 452 -20.98 39.73 -24.45
C ASP A 452 -19.88 40.25 -23.49
N ARG A 453 -19.92 41.56 -23.20
CA ARG A 453 -18.88 42.26 -22.43
C ARG A 453 -19.30 42.63 -21.02
N VAL A 454 -20.56 42.37 -20.66
CA VAL A 454 -21.16 42.83 -19.41
C VAL A 454 -20.53 42.23 -18.15
N PHE A 455 -19.84 41.10 -18.29
CA PHE A 455 -19.07 40.46 -17.21
C PHE A 455 -17.61 40.91 -17.13
N GLU A 456 -17.12 41.71 -18.09
CA GLU A 456 -15.78 42.29 -18.03
C GLU A 456 -15.68 43.25 -16.83
N PRO A 457 -14.66 43.12 -15.95
CA PRO A 457 -14.45 44.07 -14.86
C PRO A 457 -14.34 45.51 -15.37
N PHE A 458 -15.01 46.44 -14.69
CA PHE A 458 -15.05 47.88 -14.99
C PHE A 458 -15.79 48.27 -16.27
N PHE A 459 -16.39 47.31 -16.99
CA PHE A 459 -17.22 47.64 -18.14
C PHE A 459 -18.57 48.23 -17.68
N THR A 460 -18.91 49.41 -18.18
CA THR A 460 -20.17 50.09 -17.88
C THR A 460 -20.61 50.96 -19.05
N THR A 461 -21.91 50.94 -19.37
CA THR A 461 -22.53 51.85 -20.35
C THR A 461 -23.03 53.15 -19.71
N LYS A 462 -22.92 53.28 -18.38
CA LYS A 462 -23.35 54.46 -17.62
C LYS A 462 -22.32 55.61 -17.68
N PRO A 463 -22.73 56.88 -17.56
CA PRO A 463 -21.81 58.03 -17.52
C PRO A 463 -20.79 57.92 -16.37
N VAL A 464 -19.63 58.55 -16.56
CA VAL A 464 -18.54 58.59 -15.58
C VAL A 464 -19.06 59.04 -14.20
N GLY A 465 -18.82 58.24 -13.17
CA GLY A 465 -19.27 58.50 -11.78
C GLY A 465 -20.63 57.92 -11.39
N LYS A 466 -21.43 57.38 -12.33
CA LYS A 466 -22.74 56.75 -12.03
C LYS A 466 -22.74 55.22 -12.08
N GLY A 467 -21.64 54.59 -12.49
CA GLY A 467 -21.49 53.13 -12.52
C GLY A 467 -20.03 52.72 -12.35
N THR A 468 -19.76 51.78 -11.46
CA THR A 468 -18.40 51.25 -11.21
C THR A 468 -17.99 50.15 -12.18
N GLY A 469 -18.95 49.58 -12.93
CA GLY A 469 -18.72 48.43 -13.81
C GLY A 469 -18.29 47.15 -13.07
N LEU A 470 -18.44 47.08 -11.74
CA LEU A 470 -18.01 45.94 -10.93
C LEU A 470 -19.16 45.03 -10.48
N GLY A 471 -20.40 45.52 -10.50
CA GLY A 471 -21.52 44.78 -9.92
C GLY A 471 -21.75 43.42 -10.58
N LEU A 472 -21.81 43.39 -11.92
CA LEU A 472 -22.11 42.15 -12.64
C LEU A 472 -20.93 41.18 -12.71
N SER A 473 -19.69 41.70 -12.78
CA SER A 473 -18.47 40.88 -12.71
C SER A 473 -18.30 40.21 -11.34
N GLN A 474 -18.71 40.89 -10.25
CA GLN A 474 -18.71 40.31 -8.91
C GLN A 474 -19.75 39.21 -8.75
N ILE A 475 -20.96 39.41 -9.29
CA ILE A 475 -22.02 38.38 -9.28
C ILE A 475 -21.55 37.15 -10.07
N PHE A 476 -20.95 37.35 -11.25
CA PHE A 476 -20.39 36.25 -12.05
C PHE A 476 -19.33 35.45 -11.29
N GLY A 477 -18.37 36.13 -10.64
CA GLY A 477 -17.36 35.48 -9.80
C GLY A 477 -17.96 34.67 -8.66
N PHE A 478 -18.94 35.23 -7.94
CA PHE A 478 -19.65 34.55 -6.86
C PHE A 478 -20.38 33.28 -7.33
N VAL A 479 -21.11 33.37 -8.44
CA VAL A 479 -21.89 32.24 -8.98
C VAL A 479 -20.96 31.12 -9.45
N ARG A 480 -19.88 31.44 -10.17
CA ARG A 480 -18.87 30.46 -10.59
C ARG A 480 -18.14 29.83 -9.40
N GLN A 481 -17.81 30.60 -8.37
CA GLN A 481 -17.20 30.09 -7.14
C GLN A 481 -18.14 29.14 -6.37
N SER A 482 -19.45 29.35 -6.52
CA SER A 482 -20.50 28.49 -5.95
C SER A 482 -20.82 27.27 -6.83
N GLY A 483 -20.05 27.02 -7.90
CA GLY A 483 -20.25 25.91 -8.84
C GLY A 483 -21.44 26.09 -9.78
N GLY A 484 -21.95 27.32 -9.92
CA GLY A 484 -23.07 27.68 -10.76
C GLY A 484 -22.69 28.41 -12.05
N GLU A 485 -23.70 28.85 -12.80
CA GLU A 485 -23.56 29.63 -14.04
C GLU A 485 -24.58 30.76 -14.12
N ILE A 486 -24.29 31.80 -14.92
CA ILE A 486 -25.21 32.90 -15.20
C ILE A 486 -25.61 32.91 -16.67
N ALA A 487 -26.91 32.99 -16.95
CA ALA A 487 -27.43 33.29 -18.29
C ALA A 487 -28.11 34.65 -18.32
N ILE A 488 -27.99 35.35 -19.44
CA ILE A 488 -28.65 36.63 -19.69
C ILE A 488 -29.49 36.50 -20.96
N ASP A 489 -30.79 36.78 -20.84
CA ASP A 489 -31.69 36.97 -21.97
C ASP A 489 -32.07 38.46 -22.04
N THR A 490 -31.66 39.14 -23.12
CA THR A 490 -31.83 40.59 -23.26
C THR A 490 -31.91 40.97 -24.73
N ALA A 491 -32.71 42.00 -25.02
CA ALA A 491 -32.73 42.62 -26.33
C ALA A 491 -33.08 44.10 -26.20
N PRO A 492 -32.60 44.97 -27.12
CA PRO A 492 -32.92 46.39 -27.07
C PRO A 492 -34.43 46.64 -27.06
N GLY A 493 -34.90 47.39 -26.06
CA GLY A 493 -36.30 47.75 -25.84
C GLY A 493 -37.19 46.65 -25.25
N LYS A 494 -36.65 45.47 -24.92
CA LYS A 494 -37.41 44.34 -24.35
C LYS A 494 -37.12 44.05 -22.86
N GLY A 495 -36.22 44.81 -22.25
CA GLY A 495 -35.73 44.55 -20.89
C GLY A 495 -34.64 43.48 -20.84
N THR A 496 -34.26 43.09 -19.63
CA THR A 496 -33.22 42.08 -19.37
C THR A 496 -33.72 41.06 -18.36
N THR A 497 -33.40 39.79 -18.57
CA THR A 497 -33.54 38.71 -17.58
C THR A 497 -32.18 38.12 -17.30
N VAL A 498 -31.74 38.20 -16.06
CA VAL A 498 -30.52 37.53 -15.57
C VAL A 498 -30.93 36.32 -14.74
N THR A 499 -30.48 35.13 -15.12
CA THR A 499 -30.79 33.87 -14.44
C THR A 499 -29.53 33.26 -13.85
N LEU A 500 -29.52 33.07 -12.54
CA LEU A 500 -28.46 32.38 -11.80
C LEU A 500 -28.84 30.91 -11.68
N TYR A 501 -27.97 30.01 -12.16
CA TYR A 501 -28.09 28.56 -12.03
C TYR A 501 -27.15 28.10 -10.93
N LEU A 502 -27.69 27.66 -9.81
CA LEU A 502 -26.90 27.19 -8.66
C LEU A 502 -27.16 25.70 -8.41
N PRO A 503 -26.15 24.86 -8.19
CA PRO A 503 -26.34 23.43 -7.93
C PRO A 503 -27.26 23.20 -6.74
N ARG A 504 -28.24 22.31 -6.91
CA ARG A 504 -29.16 21.94 -5.83
C ARG A 504 -28.40 21.24 -4.71
N HIS A 505 -28.58 21.71 -3.49
CA HIS A 505 -28.10 21.07 -2.27
C HIS A 505 -29.16 20.11 -1.72
N LEU A 506 -28.73 18.92 -1.27
CA LEU A 506 -29.60 17.86 -0.75
C LEU A 506 -29.45 17.64 0.77
N GLY A 507 -28.64 18.45 1.46
CA GLY A 507 -28.50 18.42 2.93
C GLY A 507 -29.68 19.05 3.66
N GLU A 508 -29.89 18.67 4.92
CA GLU A 508 -30.95 19.25 5.76
C GLU A 508 -30.76 20.77 5.88
N PRO A 509 -31.83 21.57 5.69
CA PRO A 509 -31.77 22.99 5.97
C PRO A 509 -31.38 23.18 7.42
N ALA A 510 -30.40 24.04 7.70
CA ALA A 510 -30.19 24.54 9.04
C ALA A 510 -31.53 25.10 9.52
N SER A 511 -32.12 24.45 10.53
CA SER A 511 -33.42 24.81 11.09
C SER A 511 -33.43 26.31 11.33
N ALA A 512 -34.25 27.02 10.57
CA ALA A 512 -34.61 28.39 10.87
C ALA A 512 -35.13 28.39 12.30
N GLY A 513 -34.32 28.94 13.22
CA GLY A 513 -34.82 29.42 14.49
C GLY A 513 -35.97 30.36 14.16
N ALA A 514 -37.16 29.98 14.60
CA ALA A 514 -38.38 30.71 14.37
C ALA A 514 -38.33 32.04 15.12
N ASP A 515 -37.76 33.07 14.50
CA ASP A 515 -38.22 34.44 14.72
C ASP A 515 -39.40 34.67 13.77
N ALA A 516 -40.58 34.41 14.31
CA ALA A 516 -41.83 34.79 13.67
C ALA A 516 -41.84 36.31 13.43
N PRO A 517 -42.32 36.81 12.28
CA PRO A 517 -42.53 38.23 12.08
C PRO A 517 -43.62 38.69 13.04
N VAL A 518 -43.26 39.53 14.01
CA VAL A 518 -44.26 40.30 14.76
C VAL A 518 -44.86 41.31 13.77
N PRO A 519 -46.20 41.40 13.64
CA PRO A 519 -46.82 42.30 12.68
C PRO A 519 -46.48 43.75 13.01
N ILE A 520 -45.89 44.47 12.05
CA ILE A 520 -45.80 45.93 12.08
C ILE A 520 -47.20 46.47 11.80
N ALA A 521 -47.95 46.72 12.86
CA ALA A 521 -49.12 47.59 12.79
C ALA A 521 -48.63 49.04 12.86
N ALA A 522 -48.98 49.80 11.83
CA ALA A 522 -48.79 51.24 11.75
C ALA A 522 -49.46 51.98 12.93
N ALA A 523 -48.68 52.81 13.62
CA ALA A 523 -49.14 53.98 14.37
C ALA A 523 -47.95 54.98 14.40
N ILE A 524 -47.96 55.98 13.52
CA ILE A 524 -48.41 57.36 13.81
C ILE A 524 -47.47 58.08 14.81
N GLU A 525 -46.77 59.06 14.26
CA GLU A 525 -46.40 60.36 14.85
C GLU A 525 -46.19 60.45 16.37
N GLY A 526 -44.95 60.81 16.75
CA GLY A 526 -44.70 61.73 17.86
C GLY A 526 -45.15 61.27 19.25
N GLN A 527 -44.45 60.29 19.83
CA GLN A 527 -44.32 60.22 21.29
C GLN A 527 -42.84 60.24 21.64
N ALA A 528 -42.37 61.42 22.05
CA ALA A 528 -41.24 61.50 22.96
C ALA A 528 -41.60 60.64 24.18
N SER A 529 -40.89 59.53 24.36
CA SER A 529 -40.87 58.81 25.62
C SER A 529 -40.64 59.83 26.74
N SER A 530 -41.61 60.04 27.61
CA SER A 530 -41.52 61.03 28.70
C SER A 530 -40.60 60.57 29.84
N ARG A 531 -39.67 59.65 29.57
CA ARG A 531 -38.82 59.00 30.56
C ARG A 531 -37.37 59.44 30.35
N SER A 532 -36.91 60.30 31.26
CA SER A 532 -35.53 60.77 31.31
C SER A 532 -34.67 59.73 32.06
N PHE A 533 -33.54 59.33 31.47
CA PHE A 533 -32.61 58.34 32.01
C PHE A 533 -31.31 59.02 32.44
N ASP A 534 -30.66 58.50 33.47
CA ASP A 534 -29.31 58.88 33.90
C ASP A 534 -28.27 58.04 33.16
N ILE A 535 -27.56 58.65 32.19
CA ILE A 535 -26.64 57.98 31.28
C ILE A 535 -25.19 58.39 31.55
N LEU A 536 -24.29 57.43 31.73
CA LEU A 536 -22.84 57.66 31.72
C LEU A 536 -22.31 57.45 30.30
N VAL A 537 -21.64 58.46 29.74
CA VAL A 537 -20.96 58.35 28.43
C VAL A 537 -19.45 58.27 28.66
N VAL A 538 -18.83 57.17 28.21
CA VAL A 538 -17.38 56.94 28.26
C VAL A 538 -16.81 56.94 26.84
N GLU A 539 -16.02 57.97 26.52
CA GLU A 539 -15.47 58.20 25.18
C GLU A 539 -14.20 59.04 25.30
N ASP A 540 -13.09 58.61 24.68
CA ASP A 540 -11.79 59.27 24.77
C ASP A 540 -11.64 60.46 23.80
N ASP A 541 -12.35 60.45 22.66
CA ASP A 541 -12.34 61.60 21.75
C ASP A 541 -13.26 62.72 22.29
N PRO A 542 -12.71 63.89 22.68
CA PRO A 542 -13.48 64.98 23.28
C PRO A 542 -14.56 65.54 22.34
N ARG A 543 -14.39 65.42 21.02
CA ARG A 543 -15.35 65.89 20.02
C ARG A 543 -16.53 64.93 19.93
N VAL A 544 -16.27 63.62 19.90
CA VAL A 544 -17.31 62.58 19.87
C VAL A 544 -18.06 62.56 21.20
N LEU A 545 -17.35 62.73 22.31
CA LEU A 545 -17.94 62.84 23.64
C LEU A 545 -18.91 64.02 23.71
N THR A 546 -18.47 65.20 23.29
CA THR A 546 -19.31 66.41 23.29
C THR A 546 -20.55 66.25 22.39
N ALA A 547 -20.38 65.67 21.20
CA ALA A 547 -21.49 65.45 20.28
C ALA A 547 -22.51 64.43 20.81
N THR A 548 -22.03 63.33 21.40
CA THR A 548 -22.89 62.27 21.95
C THR A 548 -23.64 62.76 23.19
N VAL A 549 -22.96 63.49 24.08
CA VAL A 549 -23.59 64.13 25.25
C VAL A 549 -24.68 65.11 24.82
N GLY A 550 -24.39 65.98 23.84
CA GLY A 550 -25.36 66.93 23.30
C GLY A 550 -26.60 66.24 22.73
N ALA A 551 -26.41 65.19 21.92
CA ALA A 551 -27.50 64.42 21.34
C ALA A 551 -28.39 63.74 22.40
N LEU A 552 -27.78 63.13 23.44
CA LEU A 552 -28.54 62.49 24.53
C LEU A 552 -29.30 63.50 25.40
N GLN A 553 -28.75 64.70 25.61
CA GLN A 553 -29.43 65.80 26.32
C GLN A 553 -30.61 66.33 25.51
N GLU A 554 -30.47 66.46 24.18
CA GLU A 554 -31.54 66.88 23.28
C GLU A 554 -32.67 65.85 23.19
N LEU A 555 -32.34 64.56 23.35
CA LEU A 555 -33.31 63.46 23.52
C LEU A 555 -33.98 63.45 24.92
N GLY A 556 -33.58 64.33 25.84
CA GLY A 556 -34.23 64.49 27.15
C GLY A 556 -33.61 63.68 28.30
N HIS A 557 -32.43 63.08 28.11
CA HIS A 557 -31.73 62.31 29.14
C HIS A 557 -30.77 63.18 29.98
N ARG A 558 -30.49 62.75 31.22
CA ARG A 558 -29.47 63.34 32.09
C ARG A 558 -28.16 62.61 31.84
N VAL A 559 -27.11 63.33 31.46
CA VAL A 559 -25.88 62.73 30.96
C VAL A 559 -24.68 63.17 31.79
N THR A 560 -23.89 62.19 32.24
CA THR A 560 -22.58 62.40 32.88
C THR A 560 -21.50 61.97 31.90
N SER A 561 -20.56 62.86 31.57
CA SER A 561 -19.46 62.60 30.65
C SER A 561 -18.21 62.09 31.37
N CYS A 562 -17.56 61.06 30.82
CA CYS A 562 -16.31 60.50 31.31
C CYS A 562 -15.31 60.36 30.14
N PRO A 563 -14.24 61.17 30.08
CA PRO A 563 -13.29 61.14 28.98
C PRO A 563 -12.21 60.05 29.11
N ASP A 564 -12.15 59.36 30.25
CA ASP A 564 -11.11 58.36 30.54
C ASP A 564 -11.75 57.08 31.09
N PRO A 565 -11.59 55.92 30.44
CA PRO A 565 -12.14 54.66 30.92
C PRO A 565 -11.59 54.23 32.29
N LEU A 566 -10.42 54.71 32.71
CA LEU A 566 -9.88 54.46 34.05
C LEU A 566 -10.60 55.25 35.15
N ALA A 567 -11.23 56.37 34.80
CA ALA A 567 -11.98 57.20 35.73
C ALA A 567 -13.44 56.71 35.91
N ALA A 568 -13.94 55.87 34.99
CA ALA A 568 -15.33 55.42 34.99
C ALA A 568 -15.79 54.77 36.31
N PRO A 569 -15.02 53.90 37.00
CA PRO A 569 -15.44 53.33 38.29
C PRO A 569 -15.63 54.36 39.41
N ALA A 570 -14.82 55.42 39.42
CA ALA A 570 -14.96 56.52 40.37
C ALA A 570 -16.18 57.39 40.02
N THR A 571 -16.43 57.62 38.72
CA THR A 571 -17.61 58.35 38.25
C THR A 571 -18.90 57.61 38.59
N VAL A 572 -18.99 56.31 38.31
CA VAL A 572 -20.13 55.46 38.67
C VAL A 572 -20.41 55.53 40.18
N ALA A 573 -19.37 55.47 41.03
CA ALA A 573 -19.52 55.55 42.48
C ALA A 573 -20.08 56.90 42.99
N SER A 574 -19.91 57.97 42.21
CA SER A 574 -20.35 59.32 42.57
C SER A 574 -21.76 59.66 42.08
N MET A 575 -22.35 58.84 41.21
CA MET A 575 -23.69 59.05 40.65
C MET A 575 -24.76 58.53 41.62
N SER A 576 -25.81 59.32 41.83
CA SER A 576 -26.96 58.94 42.69
C SER A 576 -27.90 57.93 42.03
N SER A 577 -27.90 57.87 40.70
CA SER A 577 -28.70 56.99 39.85
C SER A 577 -27.96 56.79 38.52
N LEU A 578 -28.04 55.59 37.96
CA LEU A 578 -27.44 55.23 36.68
C LEU A 578 -28.33 54.18 36.01
N ASP A 579 -28.84 54.50 34.82
CA ASP A 579 -29.73 53.64 34.06
C ASP A 579 -29.02 52.97 32.87
N LEU A 580 -28.05 53.67 32.25
CA LEU A 580 -27.32 53.19 31.08
C LEU A 580 -25.85 53.65 31.11
N ILE A 581 -24.93 52.76 30.74
CA ILE A 581 -23.56 53.13 30.34
C ILE A 581 -23.46 53.03 28.82
N LEU A 582 -23.08 54.12 28.17
CA LEU A 582 -22.71 54.16 26.77
C LEU A 582 -21.18 54.29 26.68
N SER A 583 -20.49 53.28 26.13
CA SER A 583 -19.02 53.21 26.12
C SER A 583 -18.48 52.96 24.71
N ASP A 584 -17.45 53.69 24.29
CA ASP A 584 -16.65 53.25 23.14
C ASP A 584 -16.00 51.89 23.46
N VAL A 585 -15.78 51.06 22.44
CA VAL A 585 -15.13 49.76 22.55
C VAL A 585 -13.61 49.93 22.61
N LEU A 586 -13.06 50.80 21.76
CA LEU A 586 -11.62 50.96 21.59
C LEU A 586 -11.16 52.29 22.18
N MET A 587 -10.71 52.26 23.44
CA MET A 587 -10.16 53.41 24.12
C MET A 587 -8.70 53.13 24.57
N PRO A 588 -7.80 54.13 24.53
CA PRO A 588 -6.43 54.00 25.03
C PRO A 588 -6.39 53.57 26.50
N GLY A 589 -5.52 52.62 26.82
CA GLY A 589 -5.27 52.15 28.19
C GLY A 589 -6.22 51.04 28.67
N LYS A 590 -7.52 51.12 28.36
CA LYS A 590 -8.52 50.11 28.75
C LYS A 590 -9.69 50.08 27.77
N THR A 591 -10.10 48.89 27.32
CA THR A 591 -11.24 48.75 26.39
C THR A 591 -12.59 48.87 27.13
N GLY A 592 -13.63 49.23 26.38
CA GLY A 592 -15.00 49.33 26.92
C GLY A 592 -15.48 48.05 27.61
N PRO A 593 -15.36 46.85 26.97
CA PRO A 593 -15.73 45.59 27.59
C PRO A 593 -14.93 45.26 28.87
N GLU A 594 -13.61 45.52 28.89
CA GLU A 594 -12.78 45.31 30.09
C GLU A 594 -13.20 46.23 31.25
N MET A 595 -13.50 47.50 30.96
CA MET A 595 -14.02 48.46 31.93
C MET A 595 -15.36 48.02 32.50
N VAL A 596 -16.29 47.58 31.64
CA VAL A 596 -17.62 47.10 32.04
C VAL A 596 -17.52 45.83 32.89
N ALA A 597 -16.61 44.92 32.56
CA ALA A 597 -16.37 43.71 33.34
C ALA A 597 -15.83 44.02 34.75
N GLU A 598 -14.97 45.03 34.90
CA GLU A 598 -14.41 45.45 36.20
C GLU A 598 -15.45 46.09 37.13
N LEU A 599 -16.50 46.69 36.58
CA LEU A 599 -17.58 47.30 37.37
C LEU A 599 -18.46 46.23 38.07
N GLY A 600 -18.48 44.99 37.58
CA GLY A 600 -19.07 43.83 38.26
C GLY A 600 -20.52 44.03 38.72
N GLU A 601 -20.81 43.64 39.97
CA GLU A 601 -22.14 43.74 40.63
C GLU A 601 -22.69 45.17 40.71
N ARG A 602 -21.86 46.20 40.51
CA ARG A 602 -22.32 47.60 40.49
C ARG A 602 -23.15 47.95 39.26
N LEU A 603 -23.18 47.06 38.27
CA LEU A 603 -24.00 47.19 37.06
C LEU A 603 -25.29 46.34 37.11
N ASP A 604 -25.63 45.77 38.27
CA ASP A 604 -26.86 45.01 38.41
C ASP A 604 -28.08 45.92 38.13
N GLY A 605 -28.81 45.61 37.05
CA GLY A 605 -29.93 46.41 36.57
C GLY A 605 -29.57 47.66 35.75
N VAL A 606 -28.28 47.88 35.44
CA VAL A 606 -27.80 48.98 34.60
C VAL A 606 -27.59 48.48 33.17
N ALA A 607 -28.25 49.11 32.20
CA ALA A 607 -28.08 48.76 30.81
C ALA A 607 -26.69 49.18 30.30
N VAL A 608 -26.15 48.47 29.31
CA VAL A 608 -24.88 48.83 28.67
C VAL A 608 -25.02 48.79 27.16
N LEU A 609 -24.63 49.90 26.52
CA LEU A 609 -24.59 50.08 25.08
C LEU A 609 -23.15 50.35 24.65
N PHE A 610 -22.56 49.43 23.89
CA PHE A 610 -21.24 49.64 23.32
C PHE A 610 -21.34 50.41 22.01
N VAL A 611 -20.41 51.33 21.79
CA VAL A 611 -20.29 52.10 20.56
C VAL A 611 -19.00 51.71 19.88
N THR A 612 -19.04 51.31 18.60
CA THR A 612 -17.83 50.87 17.89
C THR A 612 -17.66 51.55 16.54
N GLY A 613 -16.43 52.02 16.26
CA GLY A 613 -15.98 52.40 14.92
C GLY A 613 -15.45 51.23 14.09
N PHE A 614 -15.29 50.06 14.71
CA PHE A 614 -14.78 48.85 14.07
C PHE A 614 -15.95 47.99 13.58
N ALA A 615 -16.03 47.76 12.27
CA ALA A 615 -17.05 46.92 11.66
C ALA A 615 -16.71 45.41 11.70
N GLY A 616 -15.81 44.97 12.56
CA GLY A 616 -15.47 43.54 12.71
C GLY A 616 -16.49 42.84 13.61
N GLU A 617 -16.69 41.55 13.39
CA GLU A 617 -17.18 40.64 14.43
C GLU A 617 -16.20 40.73 15.61
N ALA A 618 -16.51 41.58 16.59
CA ALA A 618 -16.25 41.14 17.93
C ALA A 618 -17.37 40.14 18.21
N ASP A 619 -16.99 38.88 18.46
CA ASP A 619 -17.89 37.79 18.80
C ASP A 619 -19.02 38.31 19.70
N ALA A 620 -20.25 37.84 19.49
CA ALA A 620 -21.35 38.12 20.42
C ALA A 620 -20.97 37.75 21.88
N ASP A 621 -20.03 36.82 22.04
CA ASP A 621 -19.40 36.42 23.30
C ASP A 621 -18.52 37.52 23.93
N LEU A 622 -17.86 38.35 23.12
CA LEU A 622 -16.94 39.41 23.55
C LEU A 622 -17.66 40.61 24.19
N PHE A 623 -18.94 40.81 23.83
CA PHE A 623 -19.82 41.84 24.42
C PHE A 623 -20.80 41.26 25.45
N GLY A 624 -20.74 39.95 25.74
CA GLY A 624 -21.61 39.28 26.71
C GLY A 624 -23.10 39.42 26.42
N GLY A 625 -23.49 39.45 25.13
CA GLY A 625 -24.87 39.61 24.68
C GLY A 625 -25.47 41.01 24.85
N ARG A 626 -24.65 42.05 25.11
CA ARG A 626 -25.10 43.45 25.31
C ARG A 626 -25.27 44.19 23.97
N ALA A 627 -26.05 45.28 23.99
CA ALA A 627 -26.37 46.06 22.78
C ALA A 627 -25.15 46.79 22.21
N VAL A 628 -25.11 46.93 20.87
CA VAL A 628 -24.00 47.57 20.15
C VAL A 628 -24.51 48.56 19.10
N LEU A 629 -23.97 49.79 19.12
CA LEU A 629 -24.23 50.85 18.15
C LEU A 629 -22.97 51.13 17.31
N ARG A 630 -23.13 51.20 15.97
CA ARG A 630 -21.99 51.41 15.05
C ARG A 630 -21.81 52.89 14.68
N LYS A 631 -20.56 53.38 14.73
CA LYS A 631 -20.17 54.71 14.20
C LYS A 631 -20.03 54.65 12.65
N PRO A 632 -20.43 55.69 11.90
CA PRO A 632 -21.18 56.86 12.34
C PRO A 632 -22.68 56.56 12.53
N PHE A 633 -23.28 57.13 13.58
CA PHE A 633 -24.70 56.98 13.91
C PHE A 633 -25.42 58.34 13.90
N THR A 634 -26.74 58.30 13.71
CA THR A 634 -27.64 59.46 13.78
C THR A 634 -28.28 59.58 15.17
N MET A 635 -28.82 60.76 15.51
CA MET A 635 -29.56 60.97 16.76
C MET A 635 -30.77 60.03 16.88
N ALA A 636 -31.48 59.78 15.78
CA ALA A 636 -32.61 58.83 15.75
C ALA A 636 -32.18 57.38 16.00
N SER A 637 -31.03 56.95 15.46
CA SER A 637 -30.48 55.62 15.76
C SER A 637 -29.92 55.52 17.19
N LEU A 638 -29.40 56.62 17.74
CA LEU A 638 -28.93 56.68 19.12
C LEU A 638 -30.10 56.54 20.11
N GLY A 639 -31.19 57.29 19.89
CA GLY A 639 -32.39 57.20 20.73
C GLY A 639 -32.99 55.78 20.75
N ARG A 640 -33.17 55.17 19.58
CA ARG A 640 -33.65 53.78 19.50
C ARG A 640 -32.73 52.79 20.21
N ALA A 641 -31.41 52.91 20.03
CA ALA A 641 -30.45 52.02 20.67
C ALA A 641 -30.44 52.15 22.20
N VAL A 642 -30.68 53.36 22.73
CA VAL A 642 -30.83 53.60 24.17
C VAL A 642 -32.08 52.92 24.71
N ASP A 643 -33.23 53.11 24.04
CA ASP A 643 -34.49 52.49 24.44
C ASP A 643 -34.41 50.95 24.39
N GLU A 644 -33.86 50.40 23.31
CA GLU A 644 -33.66 48.96 23.12
C GLU A 644 -32.72 48.37 24.19
N ALA A 645 -31.62 49.05 24.54
CA ALA A 645 -30.68 48.59 25.55
C ALA A 645 -31.31 48.54 26.96
N ILE A 646 -32.12 49.54 27.30
CA ILE A 646 -32.81 49.61 28.59
C ILE A 646 -33.92 48.54 28.68
N GLU A 647 -34.70 48.35 27.62
CA GLU A 647 -35.72 47.30 27.57
C GLU A 647 -35.10 45.90 27.63
N PHE A 648 -33.96 45.70 26.99
CA PHE A 648 -33.20 44.45 27.05
C PHE A 648 -32.75 44.13 28.48
N GLU A 649 -32.16 45.09 29.20
CA GLU A 649 -31.71 44.86 30.58
C GLU A 649 -32.90 44.66 31.53
N ALA A 650 -34.01 45.38 31.34
CA ALA A 650 -35.23 45.17 32.13
C ALA A 650 -35.79 43.75 31.96
N ARG A 651 -35.77 43.20 30.73
CA ARG A 651 -36.16 41.81 30.47
C ARG A 651 -35.19 40.81 31.09
N ARG A 652 -33.88 41.08 31.02
CA ARG A 652 -32.83 40.23 31.60
C ARG A 652 -32.96 40.16 33.13
N ALA A 653 -33.17 41.29 33.80
CA ALA A 653 -33.40 41.35 35.23
C ALA A 653 -34.69 40.62 35.66
N ALA A 654 -35.77 40.74 34.88
CA ALA A 654 -37.02 40.03 35.13
C ALA A 654 -36.89 38.50 34.99
N GLN A 655 -36.08 38.02 34.04
CA GLN A 655 -35.79 36.60 33.85
C GLN A 655 -34.84 36.02 34.91
N GLN A 656 -33.97 36.83 35.51
CA GLN A 656 -33.11 36.41 36.62
C GLN A 656 -33.84 36.40 37.97
N ALA A 657 -34.95 37.14 38.10
CA ALA A 657 -35.78 37.19 39.31
C ALA A 657 -36.93 36.16 39.31
N ALA A 658 -37.26 35.56 38.16
CA ALA A 658 -38.24 34.49 37.99
C ALA A 658 -37.58 33.11 38.09
#